data_AF-A0A9W6W2G5-F1
#
_entry.id   AF-A0A9W6W2G5-F1
#
_cell.length_a   1.000
_cell.length_b   1.000
_cell.length_c   1.000
_cell.angle_alpha   90.00
_cell.angle_beta   90.00
_cell.angle_gamma   90.00
#
_symmetry.space_group_name_H-M   'P 1'
#
loop_
_entity.id
_entity.type
_entity.pdbx_description
1 polymer ?
#
loop_
_entity_poly.entity_id
_entity_poly.type
_entity_poly.pdbx_seq_one_letter_code
_entity_poly.pdbx_strand_id
1 'polypeptide(L)'
;MSRRLRIEDLTDLAVPSQPVLSPDGSRIAYVLRTLDADGDRAVDQLWLVGTDGGTPRRLTSGPADTAPAWSPDGGRLAFLRDGQVAVLDTGGGEPEQVTDLPLGAGAPRWSPDGGRLAFTAPVDPTGGARGPMVSDGLDYQADGEGVYGPVRRQLHVLDLDGREVRQLTDGPESAGTPAWSPDGTLLAFTRRAGADSDLRHRTPVHLLEVDAPYDRPRVLAFVDGVAGTVGWVADGSALLVVGRPGDPVGHARLYRVGAVGGEVTDLSGALDRNVMPGAPGYPGGLPHEYEGRIYFCLRDQGCTHLWSATADGDDARPVVAGPGRVVSGLSVAEGRATVALTTPTSFGEIAVVDLATGAETVLTGHGAALADVDLYPREERWFTVSDGTEVQAWLMHDPERSGPRPVLLDVHGGPHNAWNAAADEIHLYHQELVDRGWAVLMVNPRGSDGYGEAFYDGVRGGWGVADAADFLEPLDRLIAEGFADPDRLAVAGYSYGGFMTCWLTGHDDRFAAAVAGGTVSDPVSLGGFSDEGHSLSVHELGGTPWQKPAEYAAMSPLTRVADVRTPTLLLHGAADLTCPVGQAQQWHTALRERGVPTRLVVYPDASHLFILAGPPSQRLDFNHRVLDWLEQHTGRAGRARVDGAHWQRRLARLAERHDVPGAQLGILRIGTNGAGDELVEAAHGVLNVRTGVPVATDSLFQIGSITKVWTATVAMALVDEGLLALDTPVAEVLPELRLASPDVTKSVTLRHLLTHTSGIDGDVFTDTGRGDDCLEKYVAVLGEAGQNHPLGATFSYCNSGYALLGRMIEKVTGQTWDQALRDRLSIPLGLTHTVTMPEEALLFSAAVGHEERDGGLVPAPAWMLPRSIGPAGLVTSTVAEVLAFARLHLTGGLAADGTRILSAESAAAMTAHQTDLPDKYVLGDSWGLGWIRFGWDGHRLIGHDGNTLGQAAFLRVLPEQGLAVALLTNGGQARDL
;
A
#
# COMPACT_ATOMS: atom_id res chain seq x y z
N MET A 1 24.06 12.03 -6.13
CA MET A 1 24.08 11.61 -4.71
C MET A 1 23.07 10.50 -4.63
N SER A 2 23.42 9.36 -4.03
CA SER A 2 22.46 8.28 -3.84
C SER A 2 21.47 8.64 -2.72
N ARG A 3 20.26 8.10 -2.78
CA ARG A 3 19.19 8.22 -1.77
C ARG A 3 18.81 6.85 -1.23
N ARG A 4 18.01 6.80 -0.17
CA ARG A 4 17.46 5.54 0.38
C ARG A 4 16.14 5.16 -0.27
N LEU A 5 15.83 3.86 -0.24
CA LEU A 5 14.55 3.33 -0.69
C LEU A 5 13.41 3.88 0.18
N ARG A 6 12.28 4.15 -0.45
CA ARG A 6 11.03 4.60 0.16
C ARG A 6 9.88 3.69 -0.26
N ILE A 7 8.81 3.68 0.53
CA ILE A 7 7.58 2.96 0.18
C ILE A 7 7.06 3.41 -1.20
N GLU A 8 7.20 4.69 -1.54
CA GLU A 8 6.75 5.21 -2.83
C GLU A 8 7.51 4.67 -4.04
N ASP A 9 8.72 4.13 -3.86
CA ASP A 9 9.50 3.56 -4.96
C ASP A 9 8.89 2.26 -5.49
N LEU A 10 7.87 1.71 -4.81
CA LEU A 10 7.15 0.51 -5.23
C LEU A 10 6.69 0.60 -6.70
N THR A 11 6.17 1.75 -7.11
CA THR A 11 5.60 1.94 -8.45
C THR A 11 6.66 2.08 -9.54
N ASP A 12 7.92 2.29 -9.16
CA ASP A 12 9.05 2.40 -10.07
C ASP A 12 9.76 1.04 -10.30
N LEU A 13 9.33 -0.02 -9.61
CA LEU A 13 9.88 -1.36 -9.76
C LEU A 13 9.44 -2.01 -11.08
N ALA A 14 10.41 -2.61 -11.75
CA ALA A 14 10.21 -3.48 -12.92
C ALA A 14 10.84 -4.85 -12.62
N VAL A 15 9.99 -5.88 -12.45
CA VAL A 15 10.43 -7.18 -11.95
C VAL A 15 10.23 -8.26 -13.02
N PRO A 16 11.31 -8.84 -13.56
CA PRO A 16 11.21 -9.89 -14.56
C PRO A 16 10.88 -11.25 -13.93
N SER A 17 10.15 -12.08 -14.66
CA SER A 17 9.76 -13.43 -14.24
C SER A 17 9.52 -14.36 -15.45
N GLN A 18 9.30 -15.65 -15.18
CA GLN A 18 8.91 -16.66 -16.18
C GLN A 18 9.80 -16.69 -17.45
N PRO A 19 11.15 -16.74 -17.32
CA PRO A 19 12.02 -16.77 -18.49
C PRO A 19 11.96 -18.12 -19.19
N VAL A 20 11.91 -18.10 -20.53
CA VAL A 20 11.92 -19.27 -21.39
C VAL A 20 12.91 -19.10 -22.54
N LEU A 21 13.83 -20.06 -22.68
CA LEU A 21 14.77 -20.11 -23.80
C LEU A 21 14.06 -20.59 -25.07
N SER A 22 14.44 -20.00 -26.21
CA SER A 22 14.08 -20.54 -27.52
C SER A 22 14.70 -21.93 -27.73
N PRO A 23 14.12 -22.79 -28.57
CA PRO A 23 14.61 -24.15 -28.78
C PRO A 23 16.08 -24.22 -29.25
N ASP A 24 16.54 -23.21 -29.98
CA ASP A 24 17.92 -23.06 -30.45
C ASP A 24 18.86 -22.39 -29.41
N GLY A 25 18.35 -22.03 -28.23
CA GLY A 25 19.08 -21.37 -27.15
C GLY A 25 19.60 -19.96 -27.46
N SER A 26 19.15 -19.32 -28.54
CA SER A 26 19.67 -18.01 -28.99
C SER A 26 18.92 -16.82 -28.37
N ARG A 27 17.68 -17.01 -27.92
CA ARG A 27 16.80 -15.94 -27.44
C ARG A 27 16.09 -16.34 -26.15
N ILE A 28 15.79 -15.36 -25.31
CA ILE A 28 15.02 -15.54 -24.07
C ILE A 28 13.78 -14.66 -24.16
N ALA A 29 12.60 -15.27 -24.07
CA ALA A 29 11.35 -14.56 -23.81
C ALA A 29 11.06 -14.60 -22.30
N TYR A 30 10.52 -13.53 -21.75
CA TYR A 30 10.21 -13.44 -20.32
C TYR A 30 9.06 -12.45 -20.08
N VAL A 31 8.47 -12.50 -18.89
CA VAL A 31 7.46 -11.54 -18.44
C VAL A 31 8.16 -10.42 -17.66
N LEU A 32 7.85 -9.16 -17.94
CA LEU A 32 8.24 -8.02 -17.11
C LEU A 32 6.99 -7.43 -16.46
N ARG A 33 6.96 -7.44 -15.13
CA ARG A 33 5.89 -6.82 -14.34
C ARG A 33 6.28 -5.39 -13.96
N THR A 34 5.40 -4.44 -14.26
CA THR A 34 5.44 -3.05 -13.77
C THR A 34 4.14 -2.70 -13.06
N LEU A 35 4.09 -1.59 -12.32
CA LEU A 35 2.89 -1.13 -11.64
C LEU A 35 2.36 0.17 -12.26
N ASP A 36 1.11 0.14 -12.73
CA ASP A 36 0.37 1.29 -13.22
C ASP A 36 -0.35 1.95 -12.03
N ALA A 37 0.25 3.01 -11.49
CA ALA A 37 -0.28 3.71 -10.32
C ALA A 37 -1.59 4.45 -10.61
N ASP A 38 -1.75 4.99 -11.82
CA ASP A 38 -2.94 5.74 -12.22
C ASP A 38 -4.13 4.80 -12.48
N GLY A 39 -3.85 3.65 -13.12
CA GLY A 39 -4.83 2.59 -13.37
C GLY A 39 -5.03 1.62 -12.20
N ASP A 40 -4.28 1.78 -11.11
CA ASP A 40 -4.27 0.96 -9.90
C ASP A 40 -4.19 -0.56 -10.18
N ARG A 41 -3.22 -0.97 -11.00
CA ARG A 41 -3.04 -2.38 -11.40
C ARG A 41 -1.58 -2.75 -11.68
N ALA A 42 -1.27 -4.03 -11.60
CA ALA A 42 -0.06 -4.56 -12.21
C ALA A 42 -0.22 -4.64 -13.74
N VAL A 43 0.90 -4.50 -14.45
CA VAL A 43 0.98 -4.66 -15.90
C VAL A 43 2.07 -5.69 -16.19
N ASP A 44 1.67 -6.81 -16.77
CA ASP A 44 2.56 -7.89 -17.19
C ASP A 44 2.68 -7.92 -18.71
N GLN A 45 3.91 -7.82 -19.22
CA GLN A 45 4.19 -7.76 -20.66
C GLN A 45 5.31 -8.71 -21.04
N LEU A 46 5.25 -9.26 -22.27
CA LEU A 46 6.31 -10.11 -22.78
C LEU A 46 7.46 -9.27 -23.34
N TRP A 47 8.68 -9.71 -23.06
CA TRP A 47 9.92 -9.11 -23.53
C TRP A 47 10.83 -10.18 -24.12
N LEU A 48 11.80 -9.74 -24.94
CA LEU A 48 12.77 -10.60 -25.60
C LEU A 48 14.18 -10.01 -25.48
N VAL A 49 15.16 -10.86 -25.18
CA VAL A 49 16.60 -10.53 -25.21
C VAL A 49 17.40 -11.67 -25.83
N GLY A 50 18.56 -11.38 -26.44
CA GLY A 50 19.48 -12.39 -26.96
C GLY A 50 20.32 -13.01 -25.85
N THR A 51 20.72 -14.28 -25.99
CA THR A 51 21.59 -14.96 -25.01
C THR A 51 23.05 -14.49 -25.09
N ASP A 52 23.43 -13.85 -26.19
CA ASP A 52 24.71 -13.16 -26.39
C ASP A 52 24.66 -11.67 -25.96
N GLY A 53 23.52 -11.22 -25.42
CA GLY A 53 23.28 -9.85 -24.97
C GLY A 53 22.42 -9.03 -25.93
N GLY A 54 22.65 -7.72 -25.92
CA GLY A 54 21.87 -6.74 -26.68
C GLY A 54 20.77 -6.08 -25.87
N THR A 55 20.05 -5.14 -26.49
CA THR A 55 19.00 -4.37 -25.83
C THR A 55 17.71 -5.21 -25.74
N PRO A 56 17.17 -5.45 -24.53
CA PRO A 56 15.87 -6.10 -24.39
C PRO A 56 14.77 -5.30 -25.10
N ARG A 57 13.88 -6.00 -25.80
CA ARG A 57 12.76 -5.37 -26.51
C ARG A 57 11.42 -5.89 -26.00
N ARG A 58 10.46 -4.98 -25.84
CA ARG A 58 9.08 -5.35 -25.56
C ARG A 58 8.44 -6.03 -26.78
N LEU A 59 7.76 -7.15 -26.55
CA LEU A 59 7.01 -7.91 -27.56
C LEU A 59 5.53 -7.56 -27.57
N THR A 60 4.95 -7.30 -26.40
CA THR A 60 3.50 -7.09 -26.26
C THR A 60 3.18 -5.86 -25.42
N SER A 61 1.96 -5.33 -25.59
CA SER A 61 1.45 -4.18 -24.83
C SER A 61 0.14 -4.48 -24.10
N GLY A 62 -0.21 -5.77 -23.93
CA GLY A 62 -1.37 -6.16 -23.14
C GLY A 62 -1.18 -5.85 -21.65
N PRO A 63 -2.27 -5.81 -20.87
CA PRO A 63 -2.20 -5.53 -19.45
C PRO A 63 -1.76 -6.75 -18.61
N ALA A 64 -2.01 -7.98 -19.09
CA ALA A 64 -1.78 -9.21 -18.33
C ALA A 64 -1.27 -10.36 -19.23
N ASP A 65 -0.15 -10.14 -19.93
CA ASP A 65 0.46 -11.12 -20.82
C ASP A 65 1.48 -12.00 -20.06
N THR A 66 1.18 -13.28 -19.88
CA THR A 66 1.97 -14.21 -19.02
C THR A 66 2.16 -15.60 -19.64
N ALA A 67 2.92 -16.48 -18.97
CA ALA A 67 3.16 -17.87 -19.37
C ALA A 67 3.66 -18.07 -20.82
N PRO A 68 4.74 -17.37 -21.24
CA PRO A 68 5.29 -17.54 -22.58
C PRO A 68 5.80 -18.97 -22.82
N ALA A 69 5.54 -19.52 -24.00
CA ALA A 69 6.00 -20.83 -24.44
C ALA A 69 6.38 -20.79 -25.93
N TRP A 70 7.61 -21.17 -26.24
CA TRP A 70 8.11 -21.22 -27.62
C TRP A 70 7.53 -22.38 -28.41
N SER A 71 7.18 -22.13 -29.68
CA SER A 71 6.96 -23.21 -30.63
C SER A 71 8.27 -23.99 -30.87
N PRO A 72 8.22 -25.29 -31.23
CA PRO A 72 9.40 -26.13 -31.38
C PRO A 72 10.39 -25.63 -32.46
N ASP A 73 9.90 -24.89 -33.45
CA ASP A 73 10.73 -24.25 -34.49
C ASP A 73 11.30 -22.87 -34.07
N GLY A 74 10.91 -22.36 -32.91
CA GLY A 74 11.29 -21.03 -32.41
C GLY A 74 10.70 -19.86 -33.19
N GLY A 75 9.77 -20.09 -34.12
CA GLY A 75 9.15 -19.05 -34.94
C GLY A 75 8.09 -18.24 -34.19
N ARG A 76 7.36 -18.89 -33.28
CA ARG A 76 6.18 -18.37 -32.58
C ARG A 76 6.29 -18.49 -31.06
N LEU A 77 5.53 -17.65 -30.36
CA LEU A 77 5.32 -17.70 -28.92
C LEU A 77 3.83 -17.84 -28.63
N ALA A 78 3.44 -18.88 -27.89
CA ALA A 78 2.13 -18.96 -27.26
C ALA A 78 2.21 -18.38 -25.85
N PHE A 79 1.15 -17.75 -25.37
CA PHE A 79 1.09 -17.14 -24.04
C PHE A 79 -0.37 -16.93 -23.62
N LEU A 80 -0.57 -16.51 -22.36
CA LEU A 80 -1.87 -16.09 -21.84
C LEU A 80 -2.04 -14.59 -21.95
N ARG A 81 -3.19 -14.15 -22.48
CA ARG A 81 -3.67 -12.75 -22.49
C ARG A 81 -5.09 -12.72 -21.98
N ASP A 82 -5.35 -11.96 -20.92
CA ASP A 82 -6.68 -11.83 -20.32
C ASP A 82 -7.35 -13.19 -20.06
N GLY A 83 -6.55 -14.18 -19.65
CA GLY A 83 -7.00 -15.55 -19.39
C GLY A 83 -7.30 -16.39 -20.64
N GLN A 84 -6.93 -15.97 -21.85
CA GLN A 84 -7.05 -16.76 -23.08
C GLN A 84 -5.67 -17.05 -23.70
N VAL A 85 -5.57 -18.11 -24.49
CA VAL A 85 -4.34 -18.41 -25.22
C VAL A 85 -4.26 -17.50 -26.45
N ALA A 86 -3.12 -16.83 -26.60
CA ALA A 86 -2.74 -16.06 -27.77
C ALA A 86 -1.41 -16.57 -28.35
N VAL A 87 -1.19 -16.36 -29.64
CA VAL A 87 0.03 -16.72 -30.37
C VAL A 87 0.58 -15.48 -31.08
N LEU A 88 1.89 -15.29 -30.99
CA LEU A 88 2.61 -14.17 -31.60
C LEU A 88 3.79 -14.68 -32.45
N ASP A 89 3.93 -14.15 -33.66
CA ASP A 89 5.13 -14.32 -34.46
C ASP A 89 6.31 -13.55 -33.86
N THR A 90 7.44 -14.21 -33.66
CA THR A 90 8.59 -13.61 -32.97
C THR A 90 9.31 -12.56 -33.80
N GLY A 91 9.09 -12.54 -35.11
CA GLY A 91 9.52 -11.48 -36.03
C GLY A 91 8.78 -10.14 -35.85
N GLY A 92 7.70 -10.13 -35.05
CA GLY A 92 6.85 -8.96 -34.82
C GLY A 92 5.48 -9.10 -35.50
N GLY A 93 4.49 -8.35 -34.98
CA GLY A 93 3.09 -8.44 -35.37
C GLY A 93 2.18 -8.25 -34.16
N GLU A 94 0.87 -8.19 -34.39
CA GLU A 94 -0.11 -8.22 -33.30
C GLU A 94 -0.37 -9.68 -32.88
N PRO A 95 -0.44 -9.98 -31.58
CA PRO A 95 -0.80 -11.32 -31.13
C PRO A 95 -2.20 -11.72 -31.58
N GLU A 96 -2.33 -12.96 -32.03
CA GLU A 96 -3.59 -13.58 -32.41
C GLU A 96 -4.15 -14.39 -31.24
N GLN A 97 -5.34 -14.05 -30.75
CA GLN A 97 -6.05 -14.89 -29.79
C GLN A 97 -6.57 -16.15 -30.50
N VAL A 98 -6.22 -17.32 -29.95
CA VAL A 98 -6.53 -18.63 -30.55
C VAL A 98 -7.53 -19.45 -29.73
N THR A 99 -7.91 -18.99 -28.54
CA THR A 99 -9.01 -19.57 -27.74
C THR A 99 -10.05 -18.52 -27.36
N ASP A 100 -11.29 -18.96 -27.13
CA ASP A 100 -12.37 -18.13 -26.57
C ASP A 100 -13.23 -19.01 -25.66
N LEU A 101 -12.66 -19.44 -24.54
CA LEU A 101 -13.33 -20.33 -23.58
C LEU A 101 -14.11 -19.53 -22.53
N PRO A 102 -15.33 -19.95 -22.14
CA PRO A 102 -16.20 -19.17 -21.25
C PRO A 102 -15.59 -18.74 -19.91
N LEU A 103 -14.68 -19.56 -19.37
CA LEU A 103 -14.01 -19.32 -18.09
C LEU A 103 -12.48 -19.19 -18.25
N GLY A 104 -12.02 -18.95 -19.48
CA GLY A 104 -10.59 -18.85 -19.79
C GLY A 104 -9.87 -20.18 -20.00
N ALA A 105 -8.58 -20.07 -20.23
CA ALA A 105 -7.61 -21.13 -20.48
C ALA A 105 -6.38 -20.95 -19.58
N GLY A 106 -5.67 -22.04 -19.32
CA GLY A 106 -4.43 -22.09 -18.56
C GLY A 106 -3.19 -22.05 -19.46
N ALA A 107 -2.01 -22.09 -18.83
CA ALA A 107 -0.72 -21.93 -19.50
C ALA A 107 -0.56 -22.93 -20.68
N PRO A 108 -0.27 -22.43 -21.90
CA PRO A 108 -0.17 -23.26 -23.10
C PRO A 108 1.12 -24.09 -23.15
N ARG A 109 1.03 -25.28 -23.76
CA ARG A 109 2.16 -26.20 -24.00
C ARG A 109 2.13 -26.73 -25.43
N TRP A 110 3.15 -26.41 -26.21
CA TRP A 110 3.29 -26.87 -27.59
C TRP A 110 3.47 -28.39 -27.69
N SER A 111 2.78 -29.00 -28.64
CA SER A 111 3.13 -30.33 -29.12
C SER A 111 4.50 -30.29 -29.82
N PRO A 112 5.27 -31.40 -29.84
CA PRO A 112 6.60 -31.44 -30.45
C PRO A 112 6.63 -31.10 -31.95
N ASP A 113 5.52 -31.32 -32.66
CA ASP A 113 5.36 -30.96 -34.08
C ASP A 113 4.97 -29.50 -34.33
N GLY A 114 4.62 -28.74 -33.27
CA GLY A 114 4.20 -27.34 -33.36
C GLY A 114 2.80 -27.12 -33.94
N GLY A 115 2.00 -28.17 -34.14
CA GLY A 115 0.64 -28.08 -34.68
C GLY A 115 -0.45 -27.90 -33.63
N ARG A 116 -0.18 -28.27 -32.37
CA ARG A 116 -1.18 -28.32 -31.29
C ARG A 116 -0.70 -27.62 -30.02
N LEU A 117 -1.66 -27.16 -29.20
CA LEU A 117 -1.42 -26.60 -27.87
C LEU A 117 -2.23 -27.38 -26.83
N ALA A 118 -1.59 -27.90 -25.79
CA ALA A 118 -2.26 -28.48 -24.62
C ALA A 118 -2.30 -27.47 -23.48
N PHE A 119 -3.40 -27.43 -22.73
CA PHE A 119 -3.58 -26.58 -21.55
C PHE A 119 -4.71 -27.13 -20.68
N THR A 120 -4.86 -26.61 -19.45
CA THR A 120 -6.06 -26.86 -18.63
C THR A 120 -6.99 -25.66 -18.67
N ALA A 121 -8.30 -25.88 -18.62
CA ALA A 121 -9.29 -24.80 -18.57
C ALA A 121 -10.38 -25.13 -17.54
N PRO A 122 -10.92 -24.13 -16.80
CA PRO A 122 -12.05 -24.34 -15.92
C PRO A 122 -13.31 -24.73 -16.72
N VAL A 123 -14.01 -25.76 -16.27
CA VAL A 123 -15.26 -26.24 -16.87
C VAL A 123 -16.36 -26.23 -15.82
N ASP A 124 -17.46 -25.54 -16.12
CA ASP A 124 -18.67 -25.53 -15.30
C ASP A 124 -19.67 -26.58 -15.81
N PRO A 125 -19.89 -27.69 -15.08
CA PRO A 125 -20.83 -28.72 -15.49
C PRO A 125 -22.30 -28.26 -15.48
N THR A 126 -22.61 -27.13 -14.82
CA THR A 126 -23.96 -26.56 -14.76
C THR A 126 -24.28 -25.65 -15.95
N GLY A 127 -23.28 -25.32 -16.77
CA GLY A 127 -23.42 -24.39 -17.89
C GLY A 127 -23.73 -22.95 -17.47
N GLY A 128 -23.22 -22.51 -16.31
CA GLY A 128 -23.42 -21.16 -15.78
C GLY A 128 -24.77 -20.95 -15.08
N ALA A 129 -25.42 -22.03 -14.63
CA ALA A 129 -26.73 -21.92 -13.98
C ALA A 129 -26.62 -21.15 -12.65
N ARG A 130 -27.41 -20.09 -12.51
CA ARG A 130 -27.45 -19.27 -11.29
C ARG A 130 -28.36 -19.94 -10.26
N GLY A 131 -27.76 -20.45 -9.18
CA GLY A 131 -28.46 -21.11 -8.07
C GLY A 131 -27.59 -21.16 -6.81
N PRO A 132 -28.08 -21.72 -5.70
CA PRO A 132 -27.25 -21.94 -4.52
C PRO A 132 -26.06 -22.85 -4.86
N MET A 133 -24.90 -22.59 -4.26
CA MET A 133 -23.76 -23.50 -4.34
C MET A 133 -24.10 -24.79 -3.59
N VAL A 134 -23.87 -25.92 -4.27
CA VAL A 134 -24.01 -27.26 -3.70
C VAL A 134 -22.65 -27.93 -3.81
N SER A 135 -22.10 -28.38 -2.68
CA SER A 135 -20.85 -29.14 -2.64
C SER A 135 -21.02 -30.33 -1.70
N ASP A 136 -20.60 -31.49 -2.16
CA ASP A 136 -20.47 -32.70 -1.35
C ASP A 136 -19.04 -32.87 -0.79
N GLY A 137 -18.06 -32.13 -1.32
CA GLY A 137 -16.65 -32.15 -0.91
C GLY A 137 -16.16 -30.81 -0.36
N LEU A 138 -14.91 -30.79 0.11
CA LEU A 138 -14.26 -29.58 0.66
C LEU A 138 -13.61 -28.67 -0.40
N ASP A 139 -13.52 -29.11 -1.65
CA ASP A 139 -12.90 -28.40 -2.77
C ASP A 139 -13.90 -27.53 -3.53
N TYR A 140 -14.52 -26.58 -2.83
CA TYR A 140 -15.52 -25.65 -3.39
C TYR A 140 -15.03 -24.20 -3.48
N GLN A 141 -13.86 -23.92 -2.93
CA GLN A 141 -13.26 -22.59 -2.88
C GLN A 141 -11.73 -22.67 -2.91
N ALA A 142 -11.09 -21.58 -3.34
CA ALA A 142 -9.64 -21.38 -3.24
C ALA A 142 -9.34 -19.88 -3.20
N ASP A 143 -8.33 -19.48 -2.44
CA ASP A 143 -7.87 -18.10 -2.39
C ASP A 143 -7.47 -17.60 -3.79
N GLY A 144 -7.84 -16.36 -4.10
CA GLY A 144 -7.62 -15.75 -5.43
C GLY A 144 -8.59 -16.20 -6.53
N GLU A 145 -9.20 -17.38 -6.42
CA GLU A 145 -10.27 -17.85 -7.35
C GLU A 145 -11.68 -17.63 -6.78
N GLY A 146 -11.82 -17.54 -5.45
CA GLY A 146 -13.09 -17.39 -4.77
C GLY A 146 -13.86 -18.72 -4.63
N VAL A 147 -15.18 -18.63 -4.47
CA VAL A 147 -16.05 -19.80 -4.37
C VAL A 147 -16.44 -20.26 -5.78
N TYR A 148 -15.81 -21.35 -6.24
CA TYR A 148 -16.02 -21.90 -7.59
C TYR A 148 -16.96 -23.12 -7.63
N GLY A 149 -17.36 -23.66 -6.47
CA GLY A 149 -18.36 -24.73 -6.37
C GLY A 149 -17.98 -25.98 -7.20
N PRO A 150 -18.79 -26.41 -8.18
CA PRO A 150 -18.53 -27.61 -8.98
C PRO A 150 -17.57 -27.41 -10.16
N VAL A 151 -17.05 -26.19 -10.38
CA VAL A 151 -16.12 -25.91 -11.48
C VAL A 151 -14.82 -26.68 -11.27
N ARG A 152 -14.32 -27.35 -12.31
CA ARG A 152 -13.07 -28.12 -12.26
C ARG A 152 -12.18 -27.82 -13.46
N ARG A 153 -10.87 -27.80 -13.26
CA ARG A 153 -9.91 -27.62 -14.36
C ARG A 153 -9.77 -28.94 -15.14
N GLN A 154 -10.05 -28.91 -16.44
CA GLN A 154 -9.97 -30.07 -17.32
C GLN A 154 -8.93 -29.87 -18.41
N LEU A 155 -8.34 -30.98 -18.87
CA LEU A 155 -7.33 -30.98 -19.91
C LEU A 155 -7.97 -30.73 -21.29
N HIS A 156 -7.37 -29.86 -22.08
CA HIS A 156 -7.80 -29.52 -23.43
C HIS A 156 -6.61 -29.55 -24.39
N VAL A 157 -6.89 -29.81 -25.66
CA VAL A 157 -5.95 -29.64 -26.77
C VAL A 157 -6.61 -28.80 -27.86
N LEU A 158 -5.89 -27.78 -28.30
CA LEU A 158 -6.23 -26.93 -29.45
C LEU A 158 -5.42 -27.39 -30.67
N ASP A 159 -6.11 -27.65 -31.77
CA ASP A 159 -5.52 -27.75 -33.11
C ASP A 159 -5.43 -26.34 -33.74
N LEU A 160 -4.24 -25.90 -34.15
CA LEU A 160 -4.03 -24.54 -34.64
C LEU A 160 -4.52 -24.32 -36.08
N ASP A 161 -4.53 -25.35 -36.93
CA ASP A 161 -4.97 -25.23 -38.32
C ASP A 161 -6.50 -25.11 -38.39
N GLY A 162 -7.20 -25.94 -37.60
CA GLY A 162 -8.66 -25.97 -37.53
C GLY A 162 -9.28 -25.01 -36.52
N ARG A 163 -8.46 -24.48 -35.59
CA ARG A 163 -8.90 -23.74 -34.38
C ARG A 163 -9.94 -24.50 -33.56
N GLU A 164 -9.83 -25.83 -33.53
CA GLU A 164 -10.73 -26.69 -32.77
C GLU A 164 -10.13 -26.98 -31.39
N VAL A 165 -10.85 -26.59 -30.33
CA VAL A 165 -10.51 -26.95 -28.95
C VAL A 165 -11.28 -28.21 -28.58
N ARG A 166 -10.54 -29.28 -28.25
CA ARG A 166 -11.10 -30.55 -27.76
C ARG A 166 -10.78 -30.74 -26.28
N GLN A 167 -11.82 -30.87 -25.47
CA GLN A 167 -11.70 -31.31 -24.08
C GLN A 167 -11.33 -32.80 -24.03
N LEU A 168 -10.28 -33.13 -23.28
CA LEU A 168 -9.74 -34.48 -23.17
C LEU A 168 -10.14 -35.20 -21.88
N THR A 169 -10.46 -34.45 -20.83
CA THR A 169 -10.89 -35.02 -19.54
C THR A 169 -12.18 -34.38 -19.06
N ASP A 170 -12.96 -35.11 -18.29
CA ASP A 170 -14.13 -34.63 -17.57
C ASP A 170 -14.12 -35.16 -16.14
N GLY A 171 -15.13 -34.79 -15.35
CA GLY A 171 -15.35 -35.34 -14.01
C GLY A 171 -15.13 -34.34 -12.87
N PRO A 172 -15.29 -34.81 -11.62
CA PRO A 172 -15.27 -33.97 -10.42
C PRO A 172 -13.86 -33.63 -9.92
N GLU A 173 -12.80 -34.13 -10.57
CA GLU A 173 -11.42 -33.84 -10.17
C GLU A 173 -10.73 -32.89 -11.16
N SER A 174 -9.92 -31.97 -10.61
CA SER A 174 -9.10 -31.07 -11.42
C SER A 174 -7.82 -31.74 -11.92
N ALA A 175 -7.50 -31.50 -13.19
CA ALA A 175 -6.23 -31.81 -13.82
C ALA A 175 -5.23 -30.65 -13.64
N GLY A 176 -3.97 -31.00 -13.38
CA GLY A 176 -2.83 -30.09 -13.36
C GLY A 176 -2.27 -29.81 -14.75
N THR A 177 -1.26 -28.93 -14.80
CA THR A 177 -0.60 -28.52 -16.05
C THR A 177 -0.03 -29.73 -16.82
N PRO A 178 -0.34 -29.87 -18.12
CA PRO A 178 0.10 -31.02 -18.90
C PRO A 178 1.55 -30.91 -19.42
N ALA A 179 2.12 -32.05 -19.79
CA ALA A 179 3.40 -32.16 -20.48
C ALA A 179 3.31 -33.20 -21.61
N TRP A 180 3.72 -32.82 -22.82
CA TRP A 180 3.75 -33.69 -24.00
C TRP A 180 4.91 -34.67 -23.94
N SER A 181 4.64 -35.94 -24.30
CA SER A 181 5.72 -36.87 -24.64
C SER A 181 6.49 -36.35 -25.86
N PRO A 182 7.78 -36.67 -25.99
CA PRO A 182 8.60 -36.19 -27.12
C PRO A 182 8.10 -36.60 -28.50
N ASP A 183 7.32 -37.68 -28.60
CA ASP A 183 6.68 -38.15 -29.84
C ASP A 183 5.30 -37.53 -30.10
N GLY A 184 4.77 -36.73 -29.16
CA GLY A 184 3.48 -36.04 -29.29
C GLY A 184 2.25 -36.96 -29.17
N THR A 185 2.39 -38.19 -28.69
CA THR A 185 1.27 -39.15 -28.61
C THR A 185 0.59 -39.17 -27.23
N LEU A 186 1.33 -38.83 -26.17
CA LEU A 186 0.87 -38.87 -24.78
C LEU A 186 0.93 -37.48 -24.12
N LEU A 187 0.02 -37.27 -23.16
CA LEU A 187 0.08 -36.19 -22.19
C LEU A 187 0.27 -36.77 -20.79
N ALA A 188 1.28 -36.27 -20.08
CA ALA A 188 1.46 -36.49 -18.64
C ALA A 188 0.89 -35.30 -17.86
N PHE A 189 0.19 -35.57 -16.76
CA PHE A 189 -0.37 -34.54 -15.89
C PHE A 189 -0.66 -35.10 -14.50
N THR A 190 -0.82 -34.22 -13.52
CA THR A 190 -1.28 -34.60 -12.17
C THR A 190 -2.80 -34.48 -12.10
N ARG A 191 -3.47 -35.33 -11.33
CA ARG A 191 -4.92 -35.23 -11.13
C ARG A 191 -5.28 -35.77 -9.76
N ARG A 192 -6.21 -35.12 -9.06
CA ARG A 192 -6.74 -35.67 -7.80
C ARG A 192 -7.41 -37.02 -8.07
N ALA A 193 -7.24 -37.97 -7.16
CA ALA A 193 -7.78 -39.31 -7.34
C ALA A 193 -8.38 -39.89 -6.05
N GLY A 194 -9.50 -40.60 -6.20
CA GLY A 194 -10.23 -41.23 -5.11
C GLY A 194 -11.46 -40.43 -4.66
N ALA A 195 -12.46 -41.13 -4.14
CA ALA A 195 -13.72 -40.55 -3.68
C ALA A 195 -13.57 -39.66 -2.42
N ASP A 196 -12.41 -39.74 -1.76
CA ASP A 196 -12.00 -38.97 -0.58
C ASP A 196 -10.81 -38.05 -0.90
N SER A 197 -10.62 -37.65 -2.17
CA SER A 197 -9.47 -36.85 -2.61
C SER A 197 -9.41 -35.43 -2.05
N ASP A 198 -10.52 -34.94 -1.52
CA ASP A 198 -10.64 -33.70 -0.74
C ASP A 198 -10.15 -33.86 0.71
N LEU A 199 -10.13 -35.10 1.23
CA LEU A 199 -9.64 -35.43 2.58
C LEU A 199 -8.21 -36.00 2.56
N ARG A 200 -7.94 -36.91 1.63
CA ARG A 200 -6.62 -37.48 1.40
C ARG A 200 -6.05 -36.81 0.18
N HIS A 201 -5.27 -35.75 0.40
CA HIS A 201 -4.55 -35.03 -0.65
C HIS A 201 -3.70 -35.99 -1.46
N ARG A 202 -4.27 -36.54 -2.55
CA ARG A 202 -3.66 -37.50 -3.45
C ARG A 202 -3.74 -36.96 -4.85
N THR A 203 -2.59 -36.70 -5.46
CA THR A 203 -2.48 -36.17 -6.81
C THR A 203 -1.54 -37.05 -7.65
N PRO A 204 -1.95 -38.28 -8.00
CA PRO A 204 -1.12 -39.16 -8.80
C PRO A 204 -0.77 -38.58 -10.17
N VAL A 205 0.32 -39.11 -10.71
CA VAL A 205 0.73 -38.86 -12.10
C VAL A 205 -0.10 -39.74 -13.02
N HIS A 206 -0.69 -39.13 -14.04
CA HIS A 206 -1.48 -39.80 -15.07
C HIS A 206 -0.86 -39.64 -16.45
N LEU A 207 -1.13 -40.62 -17.31
CA LEU A 207 -0.86 -40.56 -18.74
C LEU A 207 -2.18 -40.67 -19.52
N LEU A 208 -2.30 -39.92 -20.61
CA LEU A 208 -3.43 -39.97 -21.53
C LEU A 208 -2.96 -39.98 -22.98
N GLU A 209 -3.52 -40.86 -23.80
CA GLU A 209 -3.27 -40.92 -25.24
C GLU A 209 -4.16 -39.89 -25.97
N VAL A 210 -3.54 -38.96 -26.70
CA VAL A 210 -4.23 -37.74 -27.15
C VAL A 210 -5.26 -37.99 -28.23
N ASP A 211 -4.93 -38.86 -29.18
CA ASP A 211 -5.73 -39.12 -30.39
C ASP A 211 -6.65 -40.34 -30.25
N ALA A 212 -6.68 -40.98 -29.08
CA ALA A 212 -7.59 -42.07 -28.77
C ALA A 212 -8.90 -41.52 -28.16
N PRO A 213 -9.98 -41.34 -28.95
CA PRO A 213 -11.26 -40.93 -28.39
C PRO A 213 -11.71 -41.97 -27.36
N TYR A 214 -12.08 -41.52 -26.17
CA TYR A 214 -12.55 -42.31 -25.02
C TYR A 214 -11.50 -43.05 -24.20
N ASP A 215 -10.20 -42.90 -24.47
CA ASP A 215 -9.21 -43.45 -23.55
C ASP A 215 -9.27 -42.70 -22.21
N ARG A 216 -9.21 -43.44 -21.11
CA ARG A 216 -9.26 -42.85 -19.76
C ARG A 216 -7.83 -42.61 -19.27
N PRO A 217 -7.56 -41.50 -18.57
CA PRO A 217 -6.24 -41.29 -17.97
C PRO A 217 -5.82 -42.48 -17.12
N ARG A 218 -4.66 -43.08 -17.42
CA ARG A 218 -4.10 -44.18 -16.63
C ARG A 218 -3.17 -43.63 -15.55
N VAL A 219 -3.35 -44.08 -14.32
CA VAL A 219 -2.40 -43.77 -13.23
C VAL A 219 -1.06 -44.44 -13.54
N LEU A 220 0.01 -43.65 -13.54
CA LEU A 220 1.37 -44.12 -13.74
C LEU A 220 2.11 -44.34 -12.42
N ALA A 221 2.05 -43.36 -11.51
CA ALA A 221 2.84 -43.35 -10.28
C ALA A 221 2.18 -42.46 -9.20
N PHE A 222 2.70 -42.53 -7.96
CA PHE A 222 2.23 -41.73 -6.82
C PHE A 222 0.75 -41.99 -6.50
N VAL A 223 0.31 -43.25 -6.62
CA VAL A 223 -1.10 -43.66 -6.41
C VAL A 223 -1.66 -43.14 -5.08
N ASP A 224 -0.86 -43.24 -4.01
CA ASP A 224 -1.20 -42.76 -2.66
C ASP A 224 -0.41 -41.50 -2.25
N GLY A 225 0.25 -40.85 -3.21
CA GLY A 225 1.13 -39.70 -2.96
C GLY A 225 0.64 -38.39 -3.58
N VAL A 226 1.48 -37.38 -3.48
CA VAL A 226 1.26 -36.04 -4.04
C VAL A 226 2.32 -35.74 -5.08
N ALA A 227 1.93 -35.71 -6.36
CA ALA A 227 2.75 -35.10 -7.39
C ALA A 227 2.33 -33.63 -7.56
N GLY A 228 3.30 -32.72 -7.48
CA GLY A 228 3.10 -31.29 -7.70
C GLY A 228 3.30 -30.90 -9.16
N THR A 229 4.38 -31.38 -9.79
CA THR A 229 4.71 -31.08 -11.19
C THR A 229 5.14 -32.32 -11.96
N VAL A 230 4.98 -32.29 -13.29
CA VAL A 230 5.45 -33.34 -14.19
C VAL A 230 6.11 -32.73 -15.43
N GLY A 231 7.16 -33.39 -15.92
CA GLY A 231 7.84 -33.06 -17.18
C GLY A 231 8.47 -34.31 -17.77
N TRP A 232 8.65 -34.35 -19.10
CA TRP A 232 9.29 -35.48 -19.76
C TRP A 232 10.81 -35.30 -19.84
N VAL A 233 11.54 -36.40 -19.73
CA VAL A 233 12.95 -36.46 -20.16
C VAL A 233 13.01 -36.48 -21.69
N ALA A 234 14.14 -36.06 -22.27
CA ALA A 234 14.23 -35.79 -23.71
C ALA A 234 13.99 -37.03 -24.60
N ASP A 235 14.39 -38.21 -24.12
CA ASP A 235 14.22 -39.48 -24.84
C ASP A 235 12.85 -40.14 -24.65
N GLY A 236 11.98 -39.57 -23.80
CA GLY A 236 10.64 -40.08 -23.52
C GLY A 236 10.60 -41.33 -22.63
N SER A 237 11.74 -41.79 -22.10
CA SER A 237 11.80 -43.01 -21.28
C SER A 237 11.25 -42.83 -19.86
N ALA A 238 11.16 -41.60 -19.38
CA ALA A 238 10.75 -41.27 -18.02
C ALA A 238 10.09 -39.88 -17.89
N LEU A 239 9.57 -39.61 -16.70
CA LEU A 239 9.11 -38.31 -16.25
C LEU A 239 10.00 -37.81 -15.11
N LEU A 240 10.19 -36.49 -15.04
CA LEU A 240 10.66 -35.77 -13.87
C LEU A 240 9.45 -35.30 -13.07
N VAL A 241 9.37 -35.70 -11.81
CA VAL A 241 8.22 -35.44 -10.93
C VAL A 241 8.73 -34.80 -9.65
N VAL A 242 8.21 -33.61 -9.31
CA VAL A 242 8.44 -33.01 -7.98
C VAL A 242 7.22 -33.33 -7.11
N GLY A 243 7.45 -33.94 -5.95
CA GLY A 243 6.35 -34.38 -5.10
C GLY A 243 6.78 -35.18 -3.88
N ARG A 244 5.84 -35.97 -3.35
CA ARG A 244 5.99 -36.88 -2.20
C ARG A 244 5.28 -38.19 -2.54
N PRO A 245 5.96 -39.35 -2.56
CA PRO A 245 5.34 -40.63 -2.97
C PRO A 245 4.35 -41.20 -1.95
N GLY A 246 4.25 -40.61 -0.75
CA GLY A 246 3.29 -40.96 0.29
C GLY A 246 2.64 -39.72 0.91
N ASP A 247 2.47 -39.74 2.24
CA ASP A 247 1.82 -38.65 2.97
C ASP A 247 2.44 -37.28 2.67
N PRO A 248 1.64 -36.19 2.62
CA PRO A 248 2.09 -34.87 2.20
C PRO A 248 2.85 -34.11 3.30
N VAL A 249 3.81 -34.77 3.94
CA VAL A 249 4.61 -34.26 5.07
C VAL A 249 6.07 -34.17 4.66
N GLY A 250 6.80 -33.20 5.19
CA GLY A 250 8.22 -32.99 4.91
C GLY A 250 8.50 -32.41 3.53
N HIS A 251 9.75 -32.54 3.10
CA HIS A 251 10.21 -31.92 1.85
C HIS A 251 9.57 -32.56 0.61
N ALA A 252 9.22 -31.72 -0.35
CA ALA A 252 9.03 -32.18 -1.72
C ALA A 252 10.38 -32.55 -2.33
N ARG A 253 10.44 -33.69 -3.00
CA ARG A 253 11.65 -34.26 -3.61
C ARG A 253 11.45 -34.38 -5.11
N LEU A 254 12.56 -34.46 -5.84
CA LEU A 254 12.62 -34.71 -7.27
C LEU A 254 12.78 -36.21 -7.53
N TYR A 255 11.91 -36.75 -8.37
CA TYR A 255 11.89 -38.15 -8.75
C TYR A 255 11.98 -38.32 -10.27
N ARG A 256 12.66 -39.39 -10.68
CA ARG A 256 12.57 -39.96 -12.03
C ARG A 256 11.55 -41.08 -12.00
N VAL A 257 10.54 -41.01 -12.87
CA VAL A 257 9.46 -42.00 -12.97
C VAL A 257 9.47 -42.65 -14.34
N GLY A 258 9.74 -43.96 -14.44
CA GLY A 258 9.75 -44.68 -15.72
C GLY A 258 8.40 -44.60 -16.44
N ALA A 259 8.41 -44.18 -17.71
CA ALA A 259 7.19 -44.01 -18.52
C ALA A 259 6.46 -45.34 -18.79
N VAL A 260 7.20 -46.45 -18.70
CA VAL A 260 6.69 -47.81 -18.71
C VAL A 260 6.86 -48.42 -17.32
N GLY A 261 5.78 -48.89 -16.73
CA GLY A 261 5.78 -49.56 -15.42
C GLY A 261 5.78 -48.64 -14.20
N GLY A 262 6.14 -47.35 -14.33
CA GLY A 262 6.02 -46.38 -13.24
C GLY A 262 7.05 -46.54 -12.13
N GLU A 263 8.23 -47.11 -12.42
CA GLU A 263 9.32 -47.23 -11.46
C GLU A 263 9.78 -45.85 -10.97
N VAL A 264 9.90 -45.66 -9.65
CA VAL A 264 10.21 -44.37 -9.03
C VAL A 264 11.63 -44.38 -8.44
N THR A 265 12.46 -43.42 -8.84
CA THR A 265 13.82 -43.21 -8.32
C THR A 265 13.92 -41.80 -7.74
N ASP A 266 14.37 -41.65 -6.49
CA ASP A 266 14.61 -40.35 -5.85
C ASP A 266 15.96 -39.78 -6.29
N LEU A 267 15.95 -38.60 -6.91
CA LEU A 267 17.15 -37.92 -7.40
C LEU A 267 17.71 -36.89 -6.42
N SER A 268 16.95 -36.54 -5.38
CA SER A 268 17.26 -35.43 -4.48
C SER A 268 17.33 -35.84 -3.01
N GLY A 269 16.98 -37.08 -2.66
CA GLY A 269 16.90 -37.54 -1.28
C GLY A 269 18.19 -37.38 -0.47
N ALA A 270 19.36 -37.40 -1.14
CA ALA A 270 20.65 -37.14 -0.49
C ALA A 270 20.87 -35.67 -0.10
N LEU A 271 20.16 -34.74 -0.74
CA LEU A 271 20.16 -33.31 -0.43
C LEU A 271 19.03 -33.08 0.57
N ASP A 272 19.32 -32.98 1.86
CA ASP A 272 18.32 -32.75 2.91
C ASP A 272 17.69 -31.33 2.81
N ARG A 273 16.97 -31.06 1.72
CA ARG A 273 16.42 -29.76 1.31
C ARG A 273 15.20 -29.95 0.43
N ASN A 274 14.34 -28.95 0.41
CA ASN A 274 13.10 -28.92 -0.36
C ASN A 274 13.36 -28.53 -1.82
N VAL A 275 12.81 -29.29 -2.78
CA VAL A 275 12.85 -28.96 -4.21
C VAL A 275 11.79 -27.91 -4.52
N MET A 276 12.17 -26.84 -5.21
CA MET A 276 11.37 -25.64 -5.44
C MET A 276 10.93 -25.53 -6.91
N PRO A 277 9.77 -26.08 -7.32
CA PRO A 277 9.33 -26.03 -8.70
C PRO A 277 8.82 -24.64 -9.16
N GLY A 278 8.66 -23.70 -8.21
CA GLY A 278 8.15 -22.35 -8.45
C GLY A 278 6.62 -22.26 -8.30
N ALA A 279 6.15 -21.23 -7.60
CA ALA A 279 4.75 -20.81 -7.46
C ALA A 279 4.69 -19.34 -7.01
N PRO A 280 3.52 -18.66 -7.06
CA PRO A 280 3.37 -17.33 -6.48
C PRO A 280 3.83 -17.30 -5.01
N GLY A 281 4.73 -16.37 -4.66
CA GLY A 281 5.33 -16.28 -3.31
C GLY A 281 6.41 -17.34 -2.99
N TYR A 282 6.59 -18.37 -3.83
CA TYR A 282 7.55 -19.45 -3.65
C TYR A 282 8.49 -19.52 -4.86
N PRO A 283 9.61 -18.76 -4.87
CA PRO A 283 10.51 -18.71 -6.01
C PRO A 283 11.12 -20.09 -6.33
N GLY A 284 11.24 -20.39 -7.62
CA GLY A 284 11.83 -21.62 -8.13
C GLY A 284 11.58 -21.80 -9.62
N GLY A 285 11.74 -23.03 -10.11
CA GLY A 285 11.52 -23.34 -11.51
C GLY A 285 11.46 -24.85 -11.76
N LEU A 286 10.78 -25.23 -12.84
CA LEU A 286 10.56 -26.63 -13.19
C LEU A 286 11.89 -27.35 -13.49
N PRO A 287 12.03 -28.63 -13.12
CA PRO A 287 13.22 -29.41 -13.46
C PRO A 287 13.39 -29.61 -14.97
N HIS A 288 14.63 -29.57 -15.46
CA HIS A 288 15.00 -29.82 -16.85
C HIS A 288 16.14 -30.84 -16.96
N GLU A 289 16.10 -31.71 -17.97
CA GLU A 289 17.24 -32.55 -18.33
C GLU A 289 18.06 -31.90 -19.46
N TYR A 290 19.39 -31.94 -19.35
CA TYR A 290 20.29 -31.68 -20.46
C TYR A 290 21.56 -32.54 -20.33
N GLU A 291 21.92 -33.27 -21.40
CA GLU A 291 23.09 -34.16 -21.49
C GLU A 291 23.27 -35.09 -20.27
N GLY A 292 22.19 -35.76 -19.84
CA GLY A 292 22.23 -36.74 -18.74
C GLY A 292 22.34 -36.14 -17.33
N ARG A 293 22.21 -34.82 -17.20
CA ARG A 293 22.07 -34.12 -15.91
C ARG A 293 20.70 -33.46 -15.79
N ILE A 294 20.19 -33.41 -14.56
CA ILE A 294 18.95 -32.74 -14.22
C ILE A 294 19.26 -31.44 -13.50
N TYR A 295 18.72 -30.33 -14.00
CA TYR A 295 18.81 -28.98 -13.44
C TYR A 295 17.49 -28.65 -12.76
N PHE A 296 17.55 -28.25 -11.50
CA PHE A 296 16.36 -28.01 -10.68
C PHE A 296 16.65 -26.97 -9.60
N CYS A 297 15.59 -26.35 -9.07
CA CYS A 297 15.72 -25.38 -8.00
C CYS A 297 15.51 -26.04 -6.62
N LEU A 298 16.23 -25.56 -5.62
CA LEU A 298 16.24 -26.13 -4.27
C LEU A 298 16.40 -25.01 -3.23
N ARG A 299 15.70 -25.12 -2.10
CA ARG A 299 15.77 -24.14 -1.00
C ARG A 299 16.97 -24.47 -0.12
N ASP A 300 17.84 -23.49 0.13
CA ASP A 300 18.94 -23.59 1.10
C ASP A 300 19.08 -22.27 1.86
N GLN A 301 18.97 -22.31 3.18
CA GLN A 301 19.04 -21.15 4.09
C GLN A 301 18.18 -19.96 3.60
N GLY A 302 16.91 -20.23 3.30
CA GLY A 302 15.95 -19.24 2.81
C GLY A 302 16.13 -18.76 1.37
N CYS A 303 17.20 -19.13 0.67
CA CYS A 303 17.38 -18.79 -0.74
C CYS A 303 16.97 -19.95 -1.65
N THR A 304 16.33 -19.66 -2.78
CA THR A 304 16.16 -20.67 -3.84
C THR A 304 17.34 -20.60 -4.81
N HIS A 305 18.07 -21.70 -4.96
CA HIS A 305 19.26 -21.81 -5.82
C HIS A 305 19.02 -22.77 -6.99
N LEU A 306 19.78 -22.59 -8.07
CA LEU A 306 19.83 -23.56 -9.16
C LEU A 306 20.90 -24.63 -8.86
N TRP A 307 20.49 -25.89 -8.91
CA TRP A 307 21.33 -27.06 -8.69
C TRP A 307 21.31 -27.99 -9.91
N SER A 308 22.29 -28.88 -9.97
CA SER A 308 22.31 -29.99 -10.93
C SER A 308 22.71 -31.29 -10.27
N ALA A 309 22.13 -32.41 -10.71
CA ALA A 309 22.53 -33.78 -10.35
C ALA A 309 22.55 -34.67 -11.60
N THR A 310 23.17 -35.85 -11.54
CA THR A 310 23.04 -36.85 -12.62
C THR A 310 21.64 -37.45 -12.65
N ALA A 311 21.31 -38.17 -13.73
CA ALA A 311 20.03 -38.88 -13.86
C ALA A 311 19.79 -39.98 -12.79
N ASP A 312 20.85 -40.37 -12.05
CA ASP A 312 20.78 -41.31 -10.92
C ASP A 312 20.73 -40.60 -9.56
N GLY A 313 20.78 -39.26 -9.52
CA GLY A 313 20.77 -38.46 -8.30
C GLY A 313 22.16 -38.21 -7.67
N ASP A 314 23.21 -38.74 -8.27
CA ASP A 314 24.59 -38.56 -7.82
C ASP A 314 25.19 -37.22 -8.29
N ASP A 315 26.36 -36.85 -7.74
CA ASP A 315 27.13 -35.65 -8.11
C ASP A 315 26.29 -34.36 -8.10
N ALA A 316 25.42 -34.24 -7.11
CA ALA A 316 24.62 -33.05 -6.88
C ALA A 316 25.50 -31.85 -6.51
N ARG A 317 25.36 -30.74 -7.25
CA ARG A 317 26.17 -29.53 -7.07
C ARG A 317 25.40 -28.25 -7.42
N PRO A 318 25.69 -27.13 -6.74
CA PRO A 318 25.10 -25.84 -7.07
C PRO A 318 25.62 -25.33 -8.43
N VAL A 319 24.77 -24.63 -9.15
CA VAL A 319 25.07 -23.94 -10.42
C VAL A 319 24.96 -22.43 -10.22
N VAL A 320 23.83 -21.97 -9.65
CA VAL A 320 23.63 -20.57 -9.22
C VAL A 320 23.23 -20.60 -7.75
N ALA A 321 24.15 -20.17 -6.90
CA ALA A 321 23.96 -20.16 -5.45
C ALA A 321 24.69 -18.96 -4.82
N GLY A 322 24.36 -18.70 -3.56
CA GLY A 322 25.02 -17.71 -2.72
C GLY A 322 24.04 -16.96 -1.81
N PRO A 323 24.56 -16.25 -0.78
CA PRO A 323 23.72 -15.47 0.13
C PRO A 323 22.88 -14.43 -0.61
N GLY A 324 21.58 -14.42 -0.35
CA GLY A 324 20.63 -13.45 -0.94
C GLY A 324 20.42 -13.57 -2.45
N ARG A 325 20.89 -14.66 -3.07
CA ARG A 325 20.66 -14.95 -4.49
C ARG A 325 19.45 -15.87 -4.61
N VAL A 326 18.40 -15.40 -5.27
CA VAL A 326 17.12 -16.12 -5.37
C VAL A 326 16.75 -16.31 -6.83
N VAL A 327 16.62 -17.57 -7.25
CA VAL A 327 16.13 -17.97 -8.57
C VAL A 327 14.61 -18.11 -8.52
N SER A 328 13.90 -17.30 -9.32
CA SER A 328 12.43 -17.26 -9.39
C SER A 328 11.86 -17.74 -10.73
N GLY A 329 12.70 -18.33 -11.58
CA GLY A 329 12.32 -18.99 -12.81
C GLY A 329 13.52 -19.71 -13.44
N LEU A 330 13.26 -20.77 -14.19
CA LEU A 330 14.28 -21.60 -14.84
C LEU A 330 13.78 -22.09 -16.20
N SER A 331 14.66 -22.04 -17.20
CA SER A 331 14.50 -22.76 -18.46
C SER A 331 15.86 -23.19 -18.99
N VAL A 332 15.95 -24.35 -19.64
CA VAL A 332 17.20 -24.93 -20.16
C VAL A 332 17.03 -25.32 -21.63
N ALA A 333 17.97 -24.93 -22.48
CA ALA A 333 18.06 -25.33 -23.89
C ALA A 333 19.50 -25.15 -24.42
N GLU A 334 19.95 -26.02 -25.33
CA GLU A 334 21.22 -25.90 -26.07
C GLU A 334 22.43 -25.47 -25.22
N GLY A 335 22.63 -26.17 -24.09
CA GLY A 335 23.79 -25.98 -23.21
C GLY A 335 23.73 -24.72 -22.34
N ARG A 336 22.58 -24.06 -22.27
CA ARG A 336 22.35 -22.85 -21.48
C ARG A 336 21.17 -23.02 -20.54
N ALA A 337 21.25 -22.40 -19.38
CA ALA A 337 20.11 -22.14 -18.52
C ALA A 337 19.82 -20.63 -18.49
N THR A 338 18.56 -20.23 -18.50
CA THR A 338 18.15 -18.87 -18.15
C THR A 338 17.41 -18.88 -16.82
N VAL A 339 17.65 -17.84 -16.02
CA VAL A 339 17.00 -17.63 -14.72
C VAL A 339 16.54 -16.20 -14.56
N ALA A 340 15.46 -16.01 -13.79
CA ALA A 340 15.13 -14.73 -13.17
C ALA A 340 15.83 -14.71 -11.81
N LEU A 341 16.74 -13.76 -11.61
CA LEU A 341 17.66 -13.71 -10.49
C LEU A 341 17.48 -12.42 -9.69
N THR A 342 17.03 -12.55 -8.45
CA THR A 342 17.03 -11.48 -7.45
C THR A 342 18.32 -11.57 -6.62
N THR A 343 18.88 -10.43 -6.22
CA THR A 343 20.10 -10.33 -5.41
C THR A 343 19.90 -9.32 -4.27
N PRO A 344 20.85 -9.14 -3.33
CA PRO A 344 20.74 -8.12 -2.29
C PRO A 344 20.64 -6.67 -2.80
N THR A 345 20.96 -6.42 -4.07
CA THR A 345 21.00 -5.07 -4.67
C THR A 345 20.13 -4.92 -5.91
N SER A 346 19.41 -5.97 -6.30
CA SER A 346 18.50 -5.95 -7.45
C SER A 346 17.25 -6.75 -7.15
N PHE A 347 16.10 -6.17 -7.46
CA PHE A 347 14.78 -6.80 -7.31
C PHE A 347 14.53 -7.92 -8.34
N GLY A 348 15.37 -8.02 -9.39
CA GLY A 348 15.33 -9.11 -10.35
C GLY A 348 15.91 -8.72 -11.69
N GLU A 349 16.74 -9.60 -12.28
CA GLU A 349 17.20 -9.49 -13.66
C GLU A 349 17.14 -10.85 -14.37
N ILE A 350 17.10 -10.85 -15.70
CA ILE A 350 17.29 -12.06 -16.49
C ILE A 350 18.78 -12.33 -16.65
N ALA A 351 19.20 -13.51 -16.23
CA ALA A 351 20.55 -14.00 -16.42
C ALA A 351 20.56 -15.28 -17.26
N VAL A 352 21.68 -15.51 -17.95
CA VAL A 352 21.99 -16.76 -18.64
C VAL A 352 23.22 -17.39 -18.02
N VAL A 353 23.22 -18.72 -17.93
CA VAL A 353 24.31 -19.53 -17.41
C VAL A 353 24.72 -20.52 -18.49
N ASP A 354 26.00 -20.50 -18.85
CA ASP A 354 26.61 -21.52 -19.69
C ASP A 354 26.82 -22.80 -18.85
N LEU A 355 26.18 -23.90 -19.24
CA LEU A 355 26.16 -25.12 -18.41
C LEU A 355 27.47 -25.91 -18.45
N ALA A 356 28.30 -25.70 -19.47
CA ALA A 356 29.60 -26.36 -19.60
C ALA A 356 30.65 -25.70 -18.68
N THR A 357 30.61 -24.37 -18.56
CA THR A 357 31.60 -23.57 -17.81
C THR A 357 31.10 -23.09 -16.46
N GLY A 358 29.78 -23.03 -16.26
CA GLY A 358 29.14 -22.37 -15.11
C GLY A 358 29.18 -20.84 -15.18
N ALA A 359 29.59 -20.25 -16.32
CA ALA A 359 29.69 -18.81 -16.46
C ALA A 359 28.30 -18.17 -16.52
N GLU A 360 28.04 -17.22 -15.62
CA GLU A 360 26.80 -16.46 -15.54
C GLU A 360 26.97 -15.07 -16.18
N THR A 361 25.97 -14.64 -16.95
CA THR A 361 25.89 -13.29 -17.54
C THR A 361 24.50 -12.71 -17.31
N VAL A 362 24.42 -11.54 -16.67
CA VAL A 362 23.18 -10.77 -16.54
C VAL A 362 22.92 -10.02 -17.85
N LEU A 363 21.70 -10.14 -18.38
CA LEU A 363 21.32 -9.67 -19.71
C LEU A 363 20.42 -8.43 -19.69
N THR A 364 19.80 -8.12 -18.55
CA THR A 364 18.87 -7.00 -18.39
C THR A 364 19.36 -6.01 -17.33
N GLY A 365 18.75 -4.82 -17.34
CA GLY A 365 18.97 -3.77 -16.34
C GLY A 365 17.65 -3.08 -15.99
N HIS A 366 16.63 -3.86 -15.66
CA HIS A 366 15.29 -3.35 -15.32
C HIS A 366 15.29 -2.53 -14.03
N GLY A 367 16.27 -2.74 -13.15
CA GLY A 367 16.49 -1.91 -11.96
C GLY A 367 17.01 -0.49 -12.22
N ALA A 368 17.25 -0.08 -13.47
CA ALA A 368 17.88 1.21 -13.78
C ALA A 368 17.11 2.44 -13.28
N ALA A 369 15.78 2.35 -13.12
CA ALA A 369 14.96 3.43 -12.57
C ALA A 369 15.33 3.78 -11.11
N LEU A 370 15.91 2.82 -10.39
CA LEU A 370 16.36 2.97 -8.99
C LEU A 370 17.89 2.89 -8.87
N ALA A 371 18.63 3.22 -9.93
CA ALA A 371 20.10 3.15 -9.93
C ALA A 371 20.77 4.12 -8.93
N ASP A 372 20.06 5.14 -8.47
CA ASP A 372 20.50 6.08 -7.43
C ASP A 372 20.04 5.67 -6.01
N VAL A 373 19.39 4.52 -5.85
CA VAL A 373 18.85 4.04 -4.58
C VAL A 373 19.77 3.02 -3.93
N ASP A 374 20.23 3.33 -2.72
CA ASP A 374 21.03 2.42 -1.89
C ASP A 374 20.15 1.73 -0.83
N LEU A 375 20.16 0.39 -0.84
CA LEU A 375 19.49 -0.43 0.18
C LEU A 375 20.34 -0.59 1.44
N TYR A 376 19.71 -0.60 2.60
CA TYR A 376 20.31 -1.11 3.82
C TYR A 376 20.48 -2.63 3.70
N PRO A 377 21.68 -3.18 3.94
CA PRO A 377 21.93 -4.60 3.82
C PRO A 377 21.25 -5.38 4.95
N ARG A 378 20.94 -6.64 4.67
CA ARG A 378 20.52 -7.64 5.65
C ARG A 378 21.78 -8.37 6.13
N GLU A 379 22.18 -8.13 7.38
CA GLU A 379 23.35 -8.77 7.99
C GLU A 379 22.97 -10.12 8.59
N GLU A 380 23.74 -11.17 8.30
CA GLU A 380 23.50 -12.51 8.83
C GLU A 380 23.91 -12.62 10.30
N ARG A 381 23.04 -13.23 11.11
CA ARG A 381 23.29 -13.56 12.52
C ARG A 381 22.77 -14.97 12.81
N TRP A 382 23.47 -15.69 13.68
CA TRP A 382 23.05 -16.99 14.20
C TRP A 382 22.90 -16.91 15.71
N PHE A 383 21.85 -17.56 16.23
CA PHE A 383 21.54 -17.61 17.65
C PHE A 383 21.34 -19.06 18.09
N THR A 384 21.95 -19.43 19.21
CA THR A 384 21.65 -20.68 19.92
C THR A 384 20.57 -20.41 20.95
N VAL A 385 19.41 -21.04 20.82
CA VAL A 385 18.35 -20.94 21.85
C VAL A 385 18.52 -21.99 22.94
N SER A 386 17.75 -21.86 24.02
CA SER A 386 17.94 -22.59 25.27
C SER A 386 17.87 -24.12 25.16
N ASP A 387 17.18 -24.65 24.15
CA ASP A 387 17.13 -26.10 23.86
C ASP A 387 18.27 -26.61 22.96
N GLY A 388 19.18 -25.72 22.54
CA GLY A 388 20.31 -26.01 21.68
C GLY A 388 20.03 -25.88 20.18
N THR A 389 18.83 -25.46 19.79
CA THR A 389 18.51 -25.19 18.38
C THR A 389 19.28 -23.97 17.88
N GLU A 390 19.91 -24.09 16.71
CA GLU A 390 20.54 -22.97 16.01
C GLU A 390 19.51 -22.31 15.09
N VAL A 391 19.32 -21.01 15.24
CA VAL A 391 18.33 -20.23 14.50
C VAL A 391 19.06 -19.13 13.73
N GLN A 392 18.88 -19.12 12.40
CA GLN A 392 19.41 -18.05 11.56
C GLN A 392 18.48 -16.83 11.62
N ALA A 393 19.05 -15.64 11.58
CA ALA A 393 18.32 -14.40 11.42
C ALA A 393 19.06 -13.42 10.52
N TRP A 394 18.30 -12.48 9.98
CA TRP A 394 18.79 -11.32 9.25
C TRP A 394 18.50 -10.06 10.06
N LEU A 395 19.53 -9.25 10.27
CA LEU A 395 19.43 -7.98 10.97
C LEU A 395 19.63 -6.85 9.97
N MET A 396 18.62 -6.01 9.78
CA MET A 396 18.72 -4.80 8.96
C MET A 396 18.80 -3.58 9.88
N HIS A 397 19.85 -2.77 9.73
CA HIS A 397 20.00 -1.52 10.47
C HIS A 397 20.92 -0.54 9.75
N ASP A 398 20.92 0.71 10.20
CA ASP A 398 21.89 1.71 9.79
C ASP A 398 23.21 1.48 10.58
N PRO A 399 24.32 1.11 9.92
CA PRO A 399 25.59 0.84 10.58
C PRO A 399 26.22 2.11 11.18
N GLU A 400 25.84 3.29 10.70
CA GLU A 400 26.36 4.57 11.22
C GLU A 400 25.71 4.98 12.55
N ARG A 401 24.60 4.32 12.94
CA ARG A 401 23.93 4.57 14.21
C ARG A 401 24.45 3.67 15.32
N SER A 402 24.85 4.27 16.43
CA SER A 402 25.29 3.59 17.66
C SER A 402 24.24 3.62 18.78
N GLY A 403 24.29 2.65 19.69
CA GLY A 403 23.46 2.60 20.91
C GLY A 403 22.11 1.87 20.75
N PRO A 404 21.33 1.77 21.85
CA PRO A 404 20.02 1.13 21.84
C PRO A 404 19.04 1.85 20.91
N ARG A 405 18.26 1.08 20.15
CA ARG A 405 17.32 1.58 19.14
C ARG A 405 16.02 0.77 19.15
N PRO A 406 14.91 1.29 18.60
CA PRO A 406 13.69 0.52 18.49
C PRO A 406 13.93 -0.66 17.54
N VAL A 407 13.36 -1.82 17.87
CA VAL A 407 13.52 -3.05 17.09
C VAL A 407 12.15 -3.58 16.70
N LEU A 408 11.96 -3.79 15.41
CA LEU A 408 10.86 -4.58 14.88
C LEU A 408 11.31 -6.04 14.77
N LEU A 409 10.65 -6.95 15.47
CA LEU A 409 10.67 -8.37 15.15
C LEU A 409 9.65 -8.64 14.05
N ASP A 410 10.10 -9.02 12.86
CA ASP A 410 9.22 -9.32 11.72
C ASP A 410 9.19 -10.82 11.41
N VAL A 411 8.00 -11.40 11.45
CA VAL A 411 7.76 -12.84 11.35
C VAL A 411 7.18 -13.17 9.98
N HIS A 412 7.87 -14.03 9.22
CA HIS A 412 7.39 -14.46 7.90
C HIS A 412 6.16 -15.38 7.98
N GLY A 413 5.39 -15.42 6.88
CA GLY A 413 4.31 -16.39 6.68
C GLY A 413 4.83 -17.81 6.39
N GLY A 414 3.94 -18.80 6.39
CA GLY A 414 4.30 -20.21 6.19
C GLY A 414 3.54 -21.14 7.15
N PRO A 415 4.20 -21.84 8.09
CA PRO A 415 5.53 -21.54 8.65
C PRO A 415 6.71 -21.99 7.77
N HIS A 416 6.46 -22.79 6.74
CA HIS A 416 7.46 -23.31 5.81
C HIS A 416 7.88 -22.31 4.73
N ASN A 417 8.41 -21.17 5.16
CA ASN A 417 9.10 -20.19 4.33
C ASN A 417 10.42 -19.80 5.04
N ALA A 418 11.14 -18.79 4.54
CA ALA A 418 12.29 -18.24 5.23
C ALA A 418 12.68 -16.87 4.66
N TRP A 419 13.11 -15.98 5.55
CA TRP A 419 13.82 -14.75 5.23
C TRP A 419 15.19 -15.03 4.59
N ASN A 420 15.63 -14.11 3.76
CA ASN A 420 16.93 -14.15 3.09
C ASN A 420 17.47 -12.72 2.86
N ALA A 421 18.69 -12.60 2.34
CA ALA A 421 19.32 -11.30 2.08
C ALA A 421 18.92 -10.62 0.76
N ALA A 422 17.99 -11.17 -0.01
CA ALA A 422 17.59 -10.59 -1.29
C ALA A 422 16.79 -9.30 -1.12
N ALA A 423 16.81 -8.44 -2.13
CA ALA A 423 15.96 -7.26 -2.20
C ALA A 423 14.47 -7.66 -2.18
N ASP A 424 13.64 -6.89 -1.47
CA ASP A 424 12.27 -7.26 -1.11
C ASP A 424 11.29 -6.16 -1.53
N GLU A 425 10.39 -6.51 -2.46
CA GLU A 425 9.37 -5.61 -3.01
C GLU A 425 8.04 -5.61 -2.24
N ILE A 426 7.94 -6.40 -1.17
CA ILE A 426 6.72 -6.57 -0.37
C ILE A 426 6.81 -5.71 0.90
N HIS A 427 7.93 -5.83 1.62
CA HIS A 427 8.13 -5.21 2.94
C HIS A 427 9.01 -3.95 2.87
N LEU A 428 8.64 -3.00 2.01
CA LEU A 428 9.38 -1.73 1.84
C LEU A 428 9.49 -0.93 3.14
N TYR A 429 8.54 -1.09 4.06
CA TYR A 429 8.60 -0.50 5.40
C TYR A 429 9.86 -0.90 6.18
N HIS A 430 10.54 -2.02 5.87
CA HIS A 430 11.82 -2.37 6.50
C HIS A 430 12.88 -1.31 6.27
N GLN A 431 13.08 -0.93 5.00
CA GLN A 431 14.08 0.05 4.59
C GLN A 431 13.77 1.44 5.18
N GLU A 432 12.48 1.81 5.18
CA GLU A 432 12.06 3.10 5.71
C GLU A 432 12.13 3.18 7.24
N LEU A 433 11.79 2.12 7.96
CA LEU A 433 12.00 2.03 9.41
C LEU A 433 13.47 2.20 9.77
N VAL A 434 14.37 1.50 9.06
CA VAL A 434 15.81 1.58 9.30
C VAL A 434 16.33 3.01 9.08
N ASP A 435 15.88 3.68 8.02
CA ASP A 435 16.21 5.08 7.78
C ASP A 435 15.70 6.02 8.89
N ARG A 436 14.54 5.70 9.48
CA ARG A 436 13.98 6.40 10.65
C ARG A 436 14.65 6.01 11.98
N GLY A 437 15.61 5.08 11.96
CA GLY A 437 16.45 4.74 13.11
C GLY A 437 16.12 3.45 13.82
N TRP A 438 15.31 2.61 13.19
CA TRP A 438 15.01 1.28 13.70
C TRP A 438 16.08 0.27 13.30
N ALA A 439 16.00 -0.89 13.93
CA ALA A 439 16.48 -2.13 13.34
C ALA A 439 15.30 -3.07 13.11
N VAL A 440 15.44 -3.93 12.11
CA VAL A 440 14.48 -5.01 11.81
C VAL A 440 15.19 -6.34 11.99
N LEU A 441 14.66 -7.17 12.89
CA LEU A 441 15.10 -8.54 13.15
C LEU A 441 14.15 -9.49 12.43
N MET A 442 14.69 -10.23 11.46
CA MET A 442 13.98 -11.21 10.63
C MET A 442 14.51 -12.60 10.95
N VAL A 443 13.78 -13.38 11.72
CA VAL A 443 14.22 -14.70 12.21
C VAL A 443 13.64 -15.82 11.36
N ASN A 444 14.43 -16.85 11.09
CA ASN A 444 14.00 -18.11 10.47
C ASN A 444 13.89 -19.20 11.56
N PRO A 445 12.76 -19.27 12.29
CA PRO A 445 12.55 -20.22 13.40
C PRO A 445 12.47 -21.66 12.89
N ARG A 446 12.49 -22.64 13.79
CA ARG A 446 12.08 -24.02 13.46
C ARG A 446 10.70 -24.00 12.78
N GLY A 447 10.54 -24.82 11.76
CA GLY A 447 9.45 -24.69 10.78
C GLY A 447 9.90 -24.08 9.45
N SER A 448 10.95 -23.25 9.45
CA SER A 448 11.42 -22.58 8.24
C SER A 448 12.08 -23.53 7.23
N ASP A 449 11.98 -23.20 5.95
CA ASP A 449 12.53 -24.01 4.86
C ASP A 449 14.01 -23.69 4.58
N GLY A 450 14.79 -24.71 4.21
CA GLY A 450 16.20 -24.60 3.83
C GLY A 450 17.22 -25.01 4.91
N TYR A 451 16.78 -25.61 6.03
CA TYR A 451 17.65 -26.00 7.15
C TYR A 451 17.67 -27.50 7.45
N GLY A 452 17.00 -28.31 6.62
CA GLY A 452 16.86 -29.75 6.81
C GLY A 452 15.47 -30.15 7.31
N GLU A 453 15.06 -31.37 7.01
CA GLU A 453 13.68 -31.82 7.19
C GLU A 453 13.28 -31.85 8.68
N ALA A 454 14.21 -32.17 9.58
CA ALA A 454 13.96 -32.13 11.02
C ALA A 454 13.68 -30.71 11.53
N PHE A 455 14.31 -29.69 10.95
CA PHE A 455 14.05 -28.29 11.29
C PHE A 455 12.73 -27.83 10.68
N TYR A 456 12.46 -28.21 9.43
CA TYR A 456 11.21 -27.96 8.71
C TYR A 456 10.00 -28.53 9.49
N ASP A 457 10.07 -29.78 9.96
CA ASP A 457 8.98 -30.43 10.70
C ASP A 457 8.89 -30.00 12.18
N GLY A 458 9.86 -29.22 12.68
CA GLY A 458 10.04 -28.94 14.11
C GLY A 458 8.90 -28.17 14.78
N VAL A 459 8.02 -27.52 14.01
CA VAL A 459 6.87 -26.75 14.50
C VAL A 459 5.55 -27.52 14.44
N ARG A 460 5.56 -28.71 13.81
CA ARG A 460 4.34 -29.48 13.51
C ARG A 460 3.60 -29.91 14.78
N GLY A 461 2.32 -29.57 14.87
CA GLY A 461 1.46 -29.81 16.03
C GLY A 461 1.78 -28.93 17.25
N GLY A 462 2.63 -27.92 17.08
CA GLY A 462 3.11 -27.06 18.15
C GLY A 462 3.28 -25.60 17.75
N TRP A 463 2.48 -25.08 16.81
CA TRP A 463 2.52 -23.67 16.41
C TRP A 463 2.43 -22.73 17.63
N GLY A 464 3.37 -21.77 17.75
CA GLY A 464 3.48 -20.86 18.89
C GLY A 464 4.13 -21.50 20.12
N VAL A 465 3.89 -22.78 20.37
CA VAL A 465 4.41 -23.51 21.53
C VAL A 465 5.85 -23.97 21.33
N ALA A 466 6.15 -24.50 20.14
CA ALA A 466 7.43 -25.10 19.81
C ALA A 466 8.48 -24.07 19.40
N ASP A 467 8.06 -22.95 18.82
CA ASP A 467 8.91 -22.01 18.09
C ASP A 467 8.95 -20.59 18.68
N ALA A 468 8.16 -20.27 19.72
CA ALA A 468 8.21 -18.95 20.36
C ALA A 468 9.61 -18.57 20.91
N ALA A 469 10.35 -19.55 21.45
CA ALA A 469 11.71 -19.34 21.94
C ALA A 469 12.67 -18.91 20.82
N ASP A 470 12.45 -19.41 19.60
CA ASP A 470 13.26 -19.08 18.43
C ASP A 470 13.16 -17.60 18.08
N PHE A 471 12.08 -16.92 18.47
CA PHE A 471 11.91 -15.48 18.27
C PHE A 471 12.34 -14.65 19.49
N LEU A 472 11.92 -15.06 20.69
CA LEU A 472 12.09 -14.27 21.90
C LEU A 472 13.55 -14.26 22.40
N GLU A 473 14.27 -15.38 22.28
CA GLU A 473 15.64 -15.46 22.80
C GLU A 473 16.66 -14.69 21.94
N PRO A 474 16.59 -14.68 20.59
CA PRO A 474 17.38 -13.74 19.79
C PRO A 474 17.10 -12.28 20.15
N LEU A 475 15.85 -11.93 20.45
CA LEU A 475 15.50 -10.58 20.86
C LEU A 475 16.08 -10.24 22.25
N ASP A 476 16.00 -11.17 23.22
CA ASP A 476 16.65 -11.04 24.53
C ASP A 476 18.15 -10.81 24.40
N ARG A 477 18.77 -11.51 23.45
CA ARG A 477 20.20 -11.35 23.17
C ARG A 477 20.53 -9.94 22.67
N LEU A 478 19.73 -9.38 21.76
CA LEU A 478 19.93 -8.00 21.29
C LEU A 478 19.73 -6.96 22.40
N ILE A 479 18.81 -7.19 23.33
CA ILE A 479 18.62 -6.33 24.51
C ILE A 479 19.86 -6.41 25.42
N ALA A 480 20.33 -7.63 25.72
CA ALA A 480 21.50 -7.86 26.58
C ALA A 480 22.80 -7.26 25.99
N GLU A 481 22.91 -7.20 24.65
CA GLU A 481 24.00 -6.55 23.94
C GLU A 481 23.91 -5.01 23.96
N GLY A 482 22.81 -4.43 24.44
CA GLY A 482 22.54 -2.99 24.39
C GLY A 482 22.25 -2.48 22.97
N PHE A 483 21.89 -3.39 22.06
CA PHE A 483 21.53 -3.06 20.68
C PHE A 483 20.05 -2.65 20.58
N ALA A 484 19.18 -3.40 21.23
CA ALA A 484 17.74 -3.12 21.29
C ALA A 484 17.36 -2.29 22.53
N ASP A 485 16.52 -1.28 22.34
CA ASP A 485 15.88 -0.55 23.45
C ASP A 485 14.69 -1.39 23.96
N PRO A 486 14.73 -1.91 25.21
CA PRO A 486 13.70 -2.82 25.73
C PRO A 486 12.32 -2.15 25.85
N ASP A 487 12.25 -0.82 25.90
CA ASP A 487 10.98 -0.08 25.97
C ASP A 487 10.38 0.19 24.58
N ARG A 488 11.07 -0.20 23.50
CA ARG A 488 10.70 0.13 22.11
C ARG A 488 10.80 -1.07 21.18
N LEU A 489 10.30 -2.20 21.66
CA LEU A 489 10.16 -3.42 20.88
C LEU A 489 8.80 -3.46 20.22
N ALA A 490 8.75 -3.90 18.96
CA ALA A 490 7.51 -4.18 18.26
C ALA A 490 7.58 -5.54 17.57
N VAL A 491 6.41 -6.09 17.25
CA VAL A 491 6.28 -7.33 16.49
C VAL A 491 5.32 -7.13 15.32
N ALA A 492 5.69 -7.64 14.16
CA ALA A 492 4.79 -7.69 13.00
C ALA A 492 4.89 -9.05 12.31
N GLY A 493 3.87 -9.37 11.53
CA GLY A 493 3.92 -10.51 10.62
C GLY A 493 2.64 -10.68 9.83
N TYR A 494 2.70 -11.48 8.77
CA TYR A 494 1.59 -11.78 7.88
C TYR A 494 1.35 -13.29 7.76
N SER A 495 0.10 -13.75 7.69
CA SER A 495 -0.26 -15.18 7.63
C SER A 495 0.16 -15.90 8.92
N TYR A 496 1.01 -16.94 8.87
CA TYR A 496 1.66 -17.50 10.05
C TYR A 496 2.36 -16.43 10.92
N GLY A 497 2.94 -15.39 10.32
CA GLY A 497 3.48 -14.27 11.08
C GLY A 497 2.39 -13.45 11.80
N GLY A 498 1.20 -13.37 11.24
CA GLY A 498 0.03 -12.78 11.90
C GLY A 498 -0.46 -13.64 13.07
N PHE A 499 -0.50 -14.97 12.89
CA PHE A 499 -0.70 -15.94 13.98
C PHE A 499 0.29 -15.71 15.12
N MET A 500 1.58 -15.71 14.80
CA MET A 500 2.65 -15.58 15.79
C MET A 500 2.61 -14.22 16.49
N THR A 501 2.27 -13.15 15.77
CA THR A 501 2.07 -11.82 16.36
C THR A 501 0.95 -11.84 17.42
N CYS A 502 -0.19 -12.44 17.11
CA CYS A 502 -1.28 -12.63 18.07
C CYS A 502 -0.86 -13.54 19.24
N TRP A 503 -0.14 -14.62 18.96
CA TRP A 503 0.31 -15.58 19.98
C TRP A 503 1.29 -14.92 20.95
N LEU A 504 2.35 -14.28 20.46
CA LEU A 504 3.38 -13.64 21.28
C LEU A 504 2.80 -12.53 22.16
N THR A 505 1.93 -11.68 21.62
CA THR A 505 1.29 -10.60 22.41
C THR A 505 0.33 -11.11 23.49
N GLY A 506 -0.15 -12.35 23.37
CA GLY A 506 -0.93 -13.03 24.42
C GLY A 506 -0.08 -13.71 25.51
N HIS A 507 1.23 -13.82 25.30
CA HIS A 507 2.16 -14.55 26.18
C HIS A 507 3.30 -13.69 26.73
N ASP A 508 3.57 -12.55 26.11
CA ASP A 508 4.68 -11.66 26.46
C ASP A 508 4.25 -10.19 26.33
N ASP A 509 4.56 -9.38 27.35
CA ASP A 509 4.14 -7.98 27.46
C ASP A 509 5.23 -6.97 27.07
N ARG A 510 6.38 -7.43 26.54
CA ARG A 510 7.51 -6.56 26.15
C ARG A 510 7.22 -5.66 24.94
N PHE A 511 6.24 -6.01 24.11
CA PHE A 511 5.99 -5.30 22.86
C PHE A 511 5.15 -4.03 23.09
N ALA A 512 5.69 -2.89 22.67
CA ALA A 512 5.02 -1.60 22.70
C ALA A 512 4.03 -1.42 21.54
N ALA A 513 4.21 -2.13 20.43
CA ALA A 513 3.31 -2.13 19.28
C ALA A 513 3.27 -3.50 18.58
N ALA A 514 2.13 -3.84 17.98
CA ALA A 514 1.95 -5.04 17.18
C ALA A 514 1.20 -4.77 15.87
N VAL A 515 1.58 -5.47 14.79
CA VAL A 515 0.87 -5.45 13.50
C VAL A 515 0.66 -6.88 13.01
N ALA A 516 -0.58 -7.37 13.00
CA ALA A 516 -0.90 -8.71 12.48
C ALA A 516 -1.67 -8.60 11.15
N GLY A 517 -1.08 -9.10 10.07
CA GLY A 517 -1.71 -9.20 8.76
C GLY A 517 -2.07 -10.65 8.42
N GLY A 518 -3.07 -10.87 7.55
CA GLY A 518 -3.51 -12.24 7.20
C GLY A 518 -3.73 -13.10 8.45
N THR A 519 -4.37 -12.50 9.46
CA THR A 519 -4.37 -13.00 10.86
C THR A 519 -4.95 -14.39 10.97
N VAL A 520 -4.37 -15.22 11.84
CA VAL A 520 -5.01 -16.42 12.41
C VAL A 520 -5.06 -16.26 13.93
N SER A 521 -6.24 -16.06 14.48
CA SER A 521 -6.45 -15.92 15.92
C SER A 521 -6.94 -17.20 16.59
N ASP A 522 -7.56 -18.09 15.81
CA ASP A 522 -8.16 -19.33 16.29
C ASP A 522 -8.01 -20.46 15.25
N PRO A 523 -7.05 -21.38 15.46
CA PRO A 523 -6.85 -22.56 14.61
C PRO A 523 -8.08 -23.48 14.51
N VAL A 524 -9.00 -23.47 15.49
CA VAL A 524 -10.23 -24.28 15.44
C VAL A 524 -11.13 -23.82 14.30
N SER A 525 -11.45 -22.52 14.26
CA SER A 525 -12.25 -21.94 13.16
C SER A 525 -11.49 -21.91 11.84
N LEU A 526 -10.15 -21.76 11.86
CA LEU A 526 -9.33 -21.86 10.64
C LEU A 526 -9.56 -23.20 9.93
N GLY A 527 -9.49 -24.32 10.67
CA GLY A 527 -9.65 -25.66 10.11
C GLY A 527 -11.01 -25.92 9.43
N GLY A 528 -12.03 -25.10 9.72
CA GLY A 528 -13.36 -25.22 9.12
C GLY A 528 -13.67 -24.24 7.99
N PHE A 529 -12.99 -23.09 7.92
CA PHE A 529 -13.28 -22.03 6.94
C PHE A 529 -12.19 -21.84 5.87
N SER A 530 -10.93 -22.15 6.20
CA SER A 530 -9.82 -22.00 5.26
C SER A 530 -10.00 -22.95 4.07
N ASP A 531 -9.63 -22.51 2.87
CA ASP A 531 -9.54 -23.37 1.67
C ASP A 531 -8.53 -24.53 1.84
N GLU A 532 -7.58 -24.39 2.76
CA GLU A 532 -6.61 -25.43 3.14
C GLU A 532 -6.90 -26.04 4.53
N GLY A 533 -8.02 -25.71 5.16
CA GLY A 533 -8.26 -25.96 6.60
C GLY A 533 -8.14 -27.43 7.03
N HIS A 534 -8.66 -28.36 6.24
CA HIS A 534 -8.52 -29.80 6.53
C HIS A 534 -7.07 -30.26 6.42
N SER A 535 -6.38 -29.83 5.35
CA SER A 535 -4.97 -30.14 5.10
C SER A 535 -4.10 -29.67 6.26
N LEU A 536 -4.23 -28.39 6.63
CA LEU A 536 -3.52 -27.79 7.75
C LEU A 536 -3.81 -28.53 9.06
N SER A 537 -5.07 -28.88 9.31
CA SER A 537 -5.43 -29.63 10.52
C SER A 537 -4.70 -30.96 10.61
N VAL A 538 -4.72 -31.76 9.53
CA VAL A 538 -4.19 -33.13 9.54
C VAL A 538 -2.67 -33.16 9.46
N HIS A 539 -2.07 -32.28 8.66
CA HIS A 539 -0.65 -32.34 8.32
C HIS A 539 0.21 -31.39 9.15
N GLU A 540 -0.30 -30.19 9.47
CA GLU A 540 0.48 -29.15 10.18
C GLU A 540 0.14 -29.05 11.67
N LEU A 541 -1.14 -29.10 12.03
CA LEU A 541 -1.61 -28.91 13.42
C LEU A 541 -1.67 -30.21 14.23
N GLY A 542 -1.16 -31.32 13.67
CA GLY A 542 -1.04 -32.61 14.36
C GLY A 542 -2.36 -33.38 14.55
N GLY A 543 -3.44 -32.98 13.88
CA GLY A 543 -4.74 -33.64 13.91
C GLY A 543 -5.91 -32.64 13.93
N THR A 544 -7.15 -33.15 13.91
CA THR A 544 -8.35 -32.28 13.88
C THR A 544 -8.69 -31.69 15.27
N PRO A 545 -9.37 -30.52 15.34
CA PRO A 545 -9.68 -29.85 16.61
C PRO A 545 -10.44 -30.72 17.63
N TRP A 546 -11.38 -31.54 17.18
CA TRP A 546 -12.18 -32.41 18.07
C TRP A 546 -11.42 -33.67 18.54
N GLN A 547 -10.34 -34.05 17.85
CA GLN A 547 -9.44 -35.11 18.31
C GLN A 547 -8.40 -34.59 19.30
N LYS A 548 -8.06 -33.30 19.20
CA LYS A 548 -6.92 -32.66 19.88
C LYS A 548 -7.30 -31.33 20.56
N PRO A 549 -8.38 -31.27 21.35
CA PRO A 549 -8.90 -30.00 21.86
C PRO A 549 -7.93 -29.27 22.80
N ALA A 550 -7.10 -30.00 23.55
CA ALA A 550 -6.13 -29.41 24.46
C ALA A 550 -4.94 -28.78 23.71
N GLU A 551 -4.44 -29.47 22.68
CA GLU A 551 -3.36 -28.99 21.84
C GLU A 551 -3.79 -27.75 21.03
N TYR A 552 -5.01 -27.76 20.47
CA TYR A 552 -5.57 -26.57 19.80
C TYR A 552 -5.75 -25.39 20.76
N ALA A 553 -6.20 -25.64 21.99
CA ALA A 553 -6.32 -24.58 22.99
C ALA A 553 -4.95 -23.95 23.35
N ALA A 554 -3.88 -24.75 23.38
CA ALA A 554 -2.53 -24.28 23.62
C ALA A 554 -1.95 -23.46 22.44
N MET A 555 -2.25 -23.86 21.21
CA MET A 555 -1.82 -23.13 20.00
C MET A 555 -2.65 -21.87 19.75
N SER A 556 -3.93 -21.82 20.14
CA SER A 556 -4.85 -20.74 19.77
C SER A 556 -4.55 -19.42 20.52
N PRO A 557 -4.16 -18.33 19.82
CA PRO A 557 -3.96 -17.02 20.46
C PRO A 557 -5.19 -16.53 21.23
N LEU A 558 -6.40 -16.81 20.72
CA LEU A 558 -7.65 -16.33 21.30
C LEU A 558 -7.88 -16.84 22.73
N THR A 559 -7.34 -18.00 23.12
CA THR A 559 -7.45 -18.52 24.49
C THR A 559 -6.71 -17.67 25.52
N ARG A 560 -5.76 -16.83 25.06
CA ARG A 560 -4.92 -15.96 25.88
C ARG A 560 -5.16 -14.48 25.58
N VAL A 561 -6.21 -14.15 24.82
CA VAL A 561 -6.53 -12.77 24.47
C VAL A 561 -6.74 -11.88 25.71
N ALA A 562 -7.16 -12.46 26.85
CA ALA A 562 -7.30 -11.75 28.13
C ALA A 562 -5.99 -11.13 28.66
N ASP A 563 -4.84 -11.60 28.19
CA ASP A 563 -3.51 -11.20 28.65
C ASP A 563 -2.86 -10.15 27.74
N VAL A 564 -3.40 -9.92 26.53
CA VAL A 564 -2.84 -8.94 25.59
C VAL A 564 -2.94 -7.51 26.14
N ARG A 565 -1.84 -6.76 26.11
CA ARG A 565 -1.81 -5.31 26.47
C ARG A 565 -1.32 -4.43 25.33
N THR A 566 -0.61 -5.01 24.36
CA THR A 566 0.02 -4.33 23.24
C THR A 566 -1.03 -3.75 22.27
N PRO A 567 -0.92 -2.47 21.89
CA PRO A 567 -1.68 -1.91 20.78
C PRO A 567 -1.50 -2.70 19.48
N THR A 568 -2.60 -3.19 18.88
CA THR A 568 -2.54 -4.05 17.67
C THR A 568 -3.28 -3.45 16.47
N LEU A 569 -2.56 -3.26 15.37
CA LEU A 569 -3.14 -3.04 14.04
C LEU A 569 -3.39 -4.38 13.35
N LEU A 570 -4.56 -4.51 12.71
CA LEU A 570 -4.93 -5.66 11.90
C LEU A 570 -5.13 -5.23 10.44
N LEU A 571 -4.45 -5.90 9.52
CA LEU A 571 -4.47 -5.64 8.07
C LEU A 571 -4.92 -6.90 7.34
N HIS A 572 -6.10 -6.90 6.72
CA HIS A 572 -6.69 -8.15 6.23
C HIS A 572 -7.42 -8.00 4.90
N GLY A 573 -7.31 -8.98 4.00
CA GLY A 573 -8.07 -8.99 2.75
C GLY A 573 -9.51 -9.44 2.95
N ALA A 574 -10.48 -8.77 2.33
CA ALA A 574 -11.90 -9.15 2.43
C ALA A 574 -12.20 -10.49 1.75
N ALA A 575 -11.41 -10.85 0.74
CA ALA A 575 -11.55 -12.06 -0.05
C ALA A 575 -10.44 -13.11 0.27
N ASP A 576 -9.73 -12.92 1.39
CA ASP A 576 -8.75 -13.88 1.89
C ASP A 576 -9.47 -15.15 2.34
N LEU A 577 -9.24 -16.26 1.62
CA LEU A 577 -9.81 -17.58 1.93
C LEU A 577 -8.79 -18.52 2.57
N THR A 578 -7.49 -18.20 2.49
CA THR A 578 -6.44 -18.95 3.19
C THR A 578 -6.52 -18.68 4.70
N CYS A 579 -6.58 -17.42 5.08
CA CYS A 579 -6.83 -16.94 6.43
C CYS A 579 -8.13 -16.12 6.42
N PRO A 580 -9.31 -16.73 6.59
CA PRO A 580 -10.59 -16.04 6.50
C PRO A 580 -10.67 -14.77 7.37
N VAL A 581 -11.21 -13.67 6.83
CA VAL A 581 -11.28 -12.35 7.51
C VAL A 581 -11.92 -12.39 8.91
N GLY A 582 -12.77 -13.40 9.17
CA GLY A 582 -13.34 -13.67 10.49
C GLY A 582 -12.28 -13.88 11.59
N GLN A 583 -11.06 -14.30 11.24
CA GLN A 583 -9.93 -14.40 12.18
C GLN A 583 -9.52 -13.02 12.71
N ALA A 584 -9.25 -12.05 11.82
CA ALA A 584 -8.93 -10.68 12.25
C ALA A 584 -10.11 -10.01 12.98
N GLN A 585 -11.35 -10.26 12.55
CA GLN A 585 -12.54 -9.72 13.21
C GLN A 585 -12.70 -10.24 14.64
N GLN A 586 -12.44 -11.54 14.89
CA GLN A 586 -12.45 -12.14 16.22
C GLN A 586 -11.42 -11.46 17.13
N TRP A 587 -10.18 -11.32 16.66
CA TRP A 587 -9.12 -10.67 17.43
C TRP A 587 -9.43 -9.19 17.71
N HIS A 588 -9.84 -8.43 16.68
CA HIS A 588 -10.19 -7.02 16.83
C HIS A 588 -11.28 -6.81 17.88
N THR A 589 -12.36 -7.59 17.79
CA THR A 589 -13.50 -7.49 18.69
C THR A 589 -13.06 -7.76 20.12
N ALA A 590 -12.30 -8.84 20.34
CA ALA A 590 -11.81 -9.20 21.67
C ALA A 590 -10.87 -8.13 22.27
N LEU A 591 -9.99 -7.53 21.47
CA LEU A 591 -9.15 -6.42 21.93
C LEU A 591 -9.96 -5.16 22.26
N ARG A 592 -10.95 -4.82 21.43
CA ARG A 592 -11.86 -3.69 21.66
C ARG A 592 -12.66 -3.85 22.95
N GLU A 593 -13.23 -5.02 23.20
CA GLU A 593 -13.99 -5.32 24.43
C GLU A 593 -13.14 -5.15 25.69
N ARG A 594 -11.82 -5.36 25.57
CA ARG A 594 -10.85 -5.24 26.66
C ARG A 594 -10.26 -3.83 26.79
N GLY A 595 -10.63 -2.90 25.91
CA GLY A 595 -10.08 -1.54 25.90
C GLY A 595 -8.61 -1.47 25.45
N VAL A 596 -8.09 -2.51 24.80
CA VAL A 596 -6.75 -2.46 24.18
C VAL A 596 -6.85 -1.61 22.91
N PRO A 597 -5.95 -0.64 22.68
CA PRO A 597 -5.95 0.12 21.43
C PRO A 597 -5.78 -0.82 20.23
N THR A 598 -6.73 -0.79 19.30
CA THR A 598 -6.68 -1.63 18.10
C THR A 598 -7.38 -0.94 16.93
N ARG A 599 -6.94 -1.26 15.72
CA ARG A 599 -7.54 -0.83 14.46
C ARG A 599 -7.62 -2.02 13.51
N LEU A 600 -8.78 -2.23 12.90
CA LEU A 600 -8.98 -3.21 11.85
C LEU A 600 -9.11 -2.50 10.51
N VAL A 601 -8.27 -2.89 9.55
CA VAL A 601 -8.32 -2.42 8.17
C VAL A 601 -8.59 -3.63 7.28
N VAL A 602 -9.67 -3.54 6.51
CA VAL A 602 -10.09 -4.60 5.59
C VAL A 602 -10.00 -4.08 4.17
N TYR A 603 -9.17 -4.72 3.35
CA TYR A 603 -8.96 -4.36 1.96
C TYR A 603 -10.02 -5.02 1.08
N PRO A 604 -10.81 -4.26 0.31
CA PRO A 604 -11.84 -4.82 -0.56
C PRO A 604 -11.22 -5.68 -1.66
N ASP A 605 -11.88 -6.78 -2.00
CA ASP A 605 -11.51 -7.73 -3.08
C ASP A 605 -10.09 -8.34 -2.99
N ALA A 606 -9.36 -8.04 -1.92
CA ALA A 606 -8.02 -8.53 -1.66
C ALA A 606 -8.05 -10.00 -1.19
N SER A 607 -7.37 -10.87 -1.92
CA SER A 607 -7.08 -12.25 -1.50
C SER A 607 -5.88 -12.29 -0.55
N HIS A 608 -5.47 -13.47 -0.09
CA HIS A 608 -4.37 -13.63 0.86
C HIS A 608 -3.06 -12.97 0.39
N LEU A 609 -2.73 -13.09 -0.90
CA LEU A 609 -1.47 -12.60 -1.47
C LEU A 609 -1.52 -11.15 -1.99
N PHE A 610 -2.51 -10.34 -1.59
CA PHE A 610 -2.64 -8.96 -2.09
C PHE A 610 -1.43 -8.05 -1.78
N ILE A 611 -0.69 -8.33 -0.71
CA ILE A 611 0.54 -7.59 -0.38
C ILE A 611 1.66 -7.76 -1.44
N LEU A 612 1.60 -8.86 -2.20
CA LEU A 612 2.52 -9.18 -3.30
C LEU A 612 1.91 -8.86 -4.67
N ALA A 613 0.67 -9.29 -4.90
CA ALA A 613 0.05 -9.32 -6.22
C ALA A 613 -1.17 -8.38 -6.36
N GLY A 614 -1.56 -7.71 -5.28
CA GLY A 614 -2.69 -6.79 -5.27
C GLY A 614 -2.37 -5.46 -5.97
N PRO A 615 -3.40 -4.61 -6.11
CA PRO A 615 -3.25 -3.32 -6.76
C PRO A 615 -2.24 -2.42 -6.00
N PRO A 616 -1.51 -1.54 -6.71
CA PRO A 616 -0.50 -0.66 -6.12
C PRO A 616 -1.00 0.15 -4.92
N SER A 617 -2.23 0.66 -4.97
CA SER A 617 -2.82 1.45 -3.88
C SER A 617 -2.90 0.69 -2.57
N GLN A 618 -3.32 -0.58 -2.61
CA GLN A 618 -3.44 -1.44 -1.43
C GLN A 618 -2.07 -1.85 -0.89
N ARG A 619 -1.10 -2.14 -1.77
CA ARG A 619 0.28 -2.46 -1.37
C ARG A 619 1.00 -1.28 -0.72
N LEU A 620 0.78 -0.06 -1.24
CA LEU A 620 1.28 1.18 -0.65
C LEU A 620 0.63 1.45 0.71
N ASP A 621 -0.70 1.39 0.80
CA ASP A 621 -1.45 1.61 2.05
C ASP A 621 -1.07 0.59 3.13
N PHE A 622 -0.88 -0.68 2.77
CA PHE A 622 -0.35 -1.71 3.66
C PHE A 622 0.99 -1.27 4.29
N ASN A 623 1.98 -0.95 3.46
CA ASN A 623 3.31 -0.55 3.91
C ASN A 623 3.28 0.72 4.80
N HIS A 624 2.51 1.75 4.40
CA HIS A 624 2.37 2.98 5.19
C HIS A 624 1.72 2.72 6.54
N ARG A 625 0.68 1.91 6.60
CA ARG A 625 -0.01 1.60 7.86
C ARG A 625 0.84 0.82 8.85
N VAL A 626 1.67 -0.11 8.36
CA VAL A 626 2.66 -0.79 9.21
C VAL A 626 3.59 0.25 9.83
N LEU A 627 4.22 1.07 8.99
CA LEU A 627 5.16 2.12 9.41
C LEU A 627 4.53 3.08 10.44
N ASP A 628 3.37 3.65 10.12
CA ASP A 628 2.69 4.65 10.94
C ASP A 628 2.28 4.10 12.31
N TRP A 629 1.76 2.87 12.36
CA TRP A 629 1.34 2.25 13.63
C TRP A 629 2.52 1.97 14.54
N LEU A 630 3.61 1.42 13.97
CA LEU A 630 4.83 1.13 14.71
C LEU A 630 5.42 2.42 15.29
N GLU A 631 5.53 3.49 14.51
CA GLU A 631 6.04 4.76 15.01
C GLU A 631 5.13 5.42 16.03
N GLN A 632 3.81 5.36 15.82
CA GLN A 632 2.83 5.91 16.76
C GLN A 632 2.92 5.27 18.14
N HIS A 633 3.12 3.96 18.21
CA HIS A 633 3.02 3.20 19.46
C HIS A 633 4.36 2.84 20.12
N THR A 634 5.49 3.01 19.42
CA THR A 634 6.84 2.82 19.99
C THR A 634 7.62 4.12 20.19
N GLY A 635 7.04 5.27 19.81
CA GLY A 635 7.58 6.58 20.15
C GLY A 635 7.63 6.76 21.68
N ARG A 636 8.72 7.35 22.20
CA ARG A 636 8.73 7.82 23.60
C ARG A 636 7.60 8.83 23.79
N ALA A 637 7.10 8.99 25.02
CA ALA A 637 6.18 10.07 25.35
C ALA A 637 6.73 11.43 24.84
N GLY A 638 6.20 11.88 23.71
CA GLY A 638 6.75 12.92 22.86
C GLY A 638 6.24 12.71 21.44
N ARG A 639 5.62 13.73 20.84
CA ARG A 639 5.06 13.61 19.49
C ARG A 639 6.21 13.49 18.48
N ALA A 640 6.12 12.54 17.55
CA ALA A 640 7.09 12.39 16.45
C ALA A 640 7.21 13.70 15.66
N ARG A 641 8.42 14.05 15.20
CA ARG A 641 8.61 15.24 14.36
C ARG A 641 7.79 15.15 13.08
N VAL A 642 7.32 16.29 12.59
CA VAL A 642 6.66 16.39 11.30
C VAL A 642 7.71 16.20 10.20
N ASP A 643 7.58 15.14 9.40
CA ASP A 643 8.49 14.85 8.29
C ASP A 643 8.23 15.80 7.12
N GLY A 644 9.05 16.85 7.01
CA GLY A 644 8.92 17.81 5.90
C GLY A 644 9.21 17.23 4.53
N ALA A 645 10.08 16.21 4.41
CA ALA A 645 10.37 15.58 3.13
C ALA A 645 9.17 14.77 2.64
N HIS A 646 8.48 14.05 3.53
CA HIS A 646 7.22 13.37 3.23
C HIS A 646 6.18 14.37 2.71
N TRP A 647 5.91 15.46 3.44
CA TRP A 647 4.90 16.44 3.04
C TRP A 647 5.22 17.19 1.75
N GLN A 648 6.50 17.43 1.46
CA GLN A 648 6.93 17.99 0.18
C GLN A 648 6.62 17.07 -1.00
N ARG A 649 6.90 15.76 -0.86
CA ARG A 649 6.57 14.77 -1.90
C ARG A 649 5.07 14.61 -2.05
N ARG A 650 4.33 14.57 -0.93
CA ARG A 650 2.88 14.42 -0.91
C ARG A 650 2.18 15.60 -1.61
N LEU A 651 2.60 16.82 -1.29
CA LEU A 651 2.09 18.03 -1.94
C LEU A 651 2.32 18.00 -3.45
N ALA A 652 3.54 17.65 -3.89
CA ALA A 652 3.87 17.60 -5.31
C ALA A 652 2.98 16.60 -6.08
N ARG A 653 2.89 15.36 -5.59
CA ARG A 653 2.10 14.31 -6.22
C ARG A 653 0.62 14.68 -6.32
N LEU A 654 0.05 15.20 -5.23
CA LEU A 654 -1.36 15.55 -5.21
C LEU A 654 -1.64 16.79 -6.07
N ALA A 655 -0.76 17.80 -6.06
CA ALA A 655 -0.92 18.98 -6.89
C ALA A 655 -0.93 18.63 -8.38
N GLU A 656 -0.03 17.73 -8.81
CA GLU A 656 -0.01 17.18 -10.18
C GLU A 656 -1.29 16.40 -10.48
N ARG A 657 -1.74 15.52 -9.58
CA ARG A 657 -2.95 14.71 -9.77
C ARG A 657 -4.23 15.54 -9.90
N HIS A 658 -4.31 16.66 -9.20
CA HIS A 658 -5.51 17.49 -9.09
C HIS A 658 -5.41 18.79 -9.89
N ASP A 659 -4.47 18.86 -10.84
CA ASP A 659 -4.26 19.99 -11.76
C ASP A 659 -4.10 21.34 -11.02
N VAL A 660 -3.47 21.34 -9.85
CA VAL A 660 -3.22 22.56 -9.06
C VAL A 660 -1.92 23.21 -9.56
N PRO A 661 -1.97 24.41 -10.19
CA PRO A 661 -0.80 25.00 -10.83
C PRO A 661 0.35 25.29 -9.86
N GLY A 662 0.01 25.74 -8.66
CA GLY A 662 0.96 26.15 -7.64
C GLY A 662 0.34 26.08 -6.25
N ALA A 663 1.10 25.58 -5.28
CA ALA A 663 0.63 25.38 -3.92
C ALA A 663 1.73 25.59 -2.87
N GLN A 664 1.31 26.03 -1.68
CA GLN A 664 2.10 26.02 -0.45
C GLN A 664 1.35 25.24 0.64
N LEU A 665 2.04 24.32 1.30
CA LEU A 665 1.55 23.61 2.50
C LEU A 665 2.42 24.01 3.69
N GLY A 666 1.78 24.30 4.81
CA GLY A 666 2.44 24.56 6.06
C GLY A 666 1.81 23.77 7.20
N ILE A 667 2.65 23.25 8.08
CA ILE A 667 2.26 22.52 9.29
C ILE A 667 3.02 23.12 10.46
N LEU A 668 2.29 23.70 11.41
CA LEU A 668 2.83 24.25 12.63
C LEU A 668 2.39 23.40 13.82
N ARG A 669 3.33 23.01 14.66
CA ARG A 669 3.07 22.41 15.96
C ARG A 669 3.73 23.22 17.06
N ILE A 670 2.95 23.61 18.06
CA ILE A 670 3.44 24.38 19.20
C ILE A 670 4.31 23.50 20.09
N GLY A 671 5.48 24.02 20.44
CA GLY A 671 6.40 23.35 21.35
C GLY A 671 5.80 23.22 22.76
N THR A 672 6.03 22.08 23.41
CA THR A 672 5.68 21.86 24.82
C THR A 672 6.95 21.72 25.66
N ASN A 673 6.86 22.03 26.96
CA ASN A 673 7.94 21.79 27.93
C ASN A 673 9.31 22.41 27.58
N GLY A 674 9.33 23.60 26.97
CA GLY A 674 10.56 24.32 26.63
C GLY A 674 11.17 23.98 25.27
N ALA A 675 10.55 23.09 24.49
CA ALA A 675 10.85 22.94 23.06
C ALA A 675 10.30 24.14 22.27
N GLY A 676 11.00 24.55 21.21
CA GLY A 676 10.51 25.54 20.25
C GLY A 676 9.40 24.97 19.37
N ASP A 677 8.69 25.86 18.66
CA ASP A 677 7.67 25.45 17.69
C ASP A 677 8.30 24.72 16.51
N GLU A 678 7.58 23.74 15.98
CA GLU A 678 7.96 22.98 14.80
C GLU A 678 7.13 23.47 13.61
N LEU A 679 7.80 24.12 12.65
CA LEU A 679 7.20 24.57 11.39
C LEU A 679 7.78 23.78 10.22
N VAL A 680 6.92 23.15 9.45
CA VAL A 680 7.24 22.48 8.18
C VAL A 680 6.53 23.23 7.07
N GLU A 681 7.28 23.52 6.00
CA GLU A 681 6.78 24.19 4.80
C GLU A 681 7.13 23.35 3.58
N ALA A 682 6.20 23.29 2.62
CA ALA A 682 6.39 22.68 1.31
C ALA A 682 5.80 23.60 0.24
N ALA A 683 6.43 23.62 -0.93
CA ALA A 683 5.99 24.42 -2.07
C ALA A 683 6.07 23.59 -3.36
N HIS A 684 5.12 23.78 -4.27
CA HIS A 684 5.10 23.09 -5.56
C HIS A 684 4.51 23.97 -6.66
N GLY A 685 4.95 23.74 -7.90
CA GLY A 685 4.35 24.32 -9.09
C GLY A 685 4.77 25.77 -9.39
N VAL A 686 3.88 26.54 -10.00
CA VAL A 686 4.11 27.89 -10.53
C VAL A 686 3.11 28.93 -10.02
N LEU A 687 3.59 30.15 -9.82
CA LEU A 687 2.76 31.30 -9.41
C LEU A 687 1.83 31.79 -10.53
N ASN A 688 2.22 31.57 -11.78
CA ASN A 688 1.48 31.96 -12.97
C ASN A 688 1.92 31.11 -14.17
N VAL A 689 0.98 30.32 -14.72
CA VAL A 689 1.22 29.38 -15.85
C VAL A 689 1.77 30.05 -17.11
N ARG A 690 1.54 31.35 -17.32
CA ARG A 690 2.11 32.10 -18.46
C ARG A 690 3.57 32.46 -18.28
N THR A 691 3.99 32.69 -17.03
CA THR A 691 5.36 33.14 -16.72
C THR A 691 6.28 32.00 -16.33
N GLY A 692 5.72 30.89 -15.82
CA GLY A 692 6.49 29.74 -15.34
C GLY A 692 7.28 30.01 -14.06
N VAL A 693 7.08 31.15 -13.39
CA VAL A 693 7.80 31.48 -12.15
C VAL A 693 7.42 30.46 -11.07
N PRO A 694 8.39 29.77 -10.45
CA PRO A 694 8.11 28.73 -9.47
C PRO A 694 7.51 29.31 -8.19
N VAL A 695 6.68 28.52 -7.51
CA VAL A 695 6.26 28.80 -6.14
C VAL A 695 7.43 28.55 -5.20
N ALA A 696 7.73 29.51 -4.33
CA ALA A 696 8.63 29.37 -3.19
C ALA A 696 7.84 29.53 -1.88
N THR A 697 8.40 29.14 -0.73
CA THR A 697 7.70 29.22 0.58
C THR A 697 7.43 30.66 1.05
N ASP A 698 8.15 31.63 0.51
CA ASP A 698 7.95 33.07 0.73
C ASP A 698 7.01 33.74 -0.29
N SER A 699 6.42 32.96 -1.21
CA SER A 699 5.47 33.49 -2.19
C SER A 699 4.13 33.84 -1.55
N LEU A 700 3.51 34.92 -2.02
CA LEU A 700 2.24 35.42 -1.51
C LEU A 700 1.05 34.78 -2.23
N PHE A 701 0.07 34.33 -1.46
CA PHE A 701 -1.23 33.86 -1.94
C PHE A 701 -2.35 34.64 -1.27
N GLN A 702 -3.44 34.84 -2.00
CA GLN A 702 -4.65 35.43 -1.40
C GLN A 702 -5.31 34.40 -0.50
N ILE A 703 -5.50 34.73 0.78
CA ILE A 703 -6.09 33.80 1.76
C ILE A 703 -7.62 33.87 1.79
N GLY A 704 -8.20 34.74 0.95
CA GLY A 704 -9.64 34.94 0.81
C GLY A 704 -10.34 35.12 2.14
N SER A 705 -11.46 34.43 2.33
CA SER A 705 -12.30 34.56 3.51
C SER A 705 -11.65 34.22 4.85
N ILE A 706 -10.46 33.61 4.91
CA ILE A 706 -9.68 33.51 6.16
C ILE A 706 -9.43 34.91 6.75
N THR A 707 -9.39 35.96 5.90
CA THR A 707 -9.35 37.38 6.28
C THR A 707 -10.41 37.76 7.32
N LYS A 708 -11.61 37.16 7.28
CA LYS A 708 -12.68 37.44 8.26
C LYS A 708 -12.20 37.20 9.68
N VAL A 709 -11.45 36.11 9.90
CA VAL A 709 -10.95 35.77 11.23
C VAL A 709 -9.92 36.80 11.72
N TRP A 710 -9.16 37.41 10.80
CA TRP A 710 -8.23 38.48 11.11
C TRP A 710 -8.96 39.76 11.52
N THR A 711 -9.97 40.15 10.74
CA THR A 711 -10.85 41.28 11.08
C THR A 711 -11.57 41.07 12.42
N ALA A 712 -12.07 39.85 12.65
CA ALA A 712 -12.70 39.46 13.92
C ALA A 712 -11.70 39.56 15.09
N THR A 713 -10.44 39.14 14.87
CA THR A 713 -9.37 39.24 15.89
C THR A 713 -9.11 40.70 16.27
N VAL A 714 -9.01 41.62 15.30
CA VAL A 714 -8.86 43.05 15.58
C VAL A 714 -10.07 43.61 16.33
N ALA A 715 -11.29 43.24 15.93
CA ALA A 715 -12.50 43.67 16.62
C ALA A 715 -12.55 43.17 18.07
N MET A 716 -12.15 41.93 18.33
CA MET A 716 -12.09 41.35 19.67
C MET A 716 -10.98 41.97 20.53
N ALA A 717 -9.85 42.37 19.94
CA ALA A 717 -8.83 43.15 20.66
C ALA A 717 -9.38 44.52 21.10
N LEU A 718 -10.19 45.18 20.26
CA LEU A 718 -10.89 46.42 20.64
C LEU A 718 -11.96 46.18 21.72
N VAL A 719 -12.55 44.98 21.79
CA VAL A 719 -13.43 44.58 22.90
C VAL A 719 -12.62 44.41 24.20
N ASP A 720 -11.45 43.79 24.15
CA ASP A 720 -10.54 43.71 25.31
C ASP A 720 -10.12 45.10 25.83
N GLU A 721 -9.93 46.06 24.92
CA GLU A 721 -9.62 47.47 25.24
C GLU A 721 -10.84 48.26 25.76
N GLY A 722 -12.05 47.67 25.71
CA GLY A 722 -13.31 48.34 26.10
C GLY A 722 -13.77 49.41 25.11
N LEU A 723 -13.21 49.44 23.90
CA LEU A 723 -13.58 50.38 22.84
C LEU A 723 -14.77 49.90 22.00
N LEU A 724 -15.01 48.59 22.00
CA LEU A 724 -16.19 47.94 21.44
C LEU A 724 -16.81 47.01 22.49
N ALA A 725 -18.08 46.65 22.30
CA ALA A 725 -18.70 45.55 23.04
C ALA A 725 -19.55 44.70 22.09
N LEU A 726 -19.57 43.39 22.35
CA LEU A 726 -20.23 42.40 21.48
C LEU A 726 -21.70 42.70 21.24
N ASP A 727 -22.40 43.18 22.26
CA ASP A 727 -23.85 43.35 22.24
C ASP A 727 -24.28 44.81 22.10
N THR A 728 -23.33 45.73 21.86
CA THR A 728 -23.63 47.12 21.50
C THR A 728 -24.18 47.19 20.07
N PRO A 729 -25.31 47.89 19.84
CA PRO A 729 -25.82 48.11 18.50
C PRO A 729 -24.81 48.82 17.59
N VAL A 730 -24.67 48.36 16.36
CA VAL A 730 -23.73 48.92 15.37
C VAL A 730 -24.01 50.41 15.12
N ALA A 731 -25.27 50.82 15.18
CA ALA A 731 -25.69 52.22 15.01
C ALA A 731 -25.17 53.17 16.11
N GLU A 732 -24.74 52.67 17.26
CA GLU A 732 -24.09 53.51 18.28
C GLU A 732 -22.66 53.90 17.87
N VAL A 733 -21.98 53.03 17.13
CA VAL A 733 -20.65 53.29 16.56
C VAL A 733 -20.78 54.04 15.22
N LEU A 734 -21.77 53.67 14.41
CA LEU A 734 -22.04 54.23 13.08
C LEU A 734 -23.45 54.83 13.01
N PRO A 735 -23.71 56.03 13.58
CA PRO A 735 -25.03 56.69 13.52
C PRO A 735 -25.56 56.92 12.10
N GLU A 736 -24.66 56.98 11.13
CA GLU A 736 -24.96 57.10 9.70
C GLU A 736 -25.54 55.82 9.07
N LEU A 737 -25.43 54.65 9.71
CA LEU A 737 -25.83 53.36 9.14
C LEU A 737 -27.31 53.35 8.74
N ARG A 738 -27.59 52.87 7.53
CA ARG A 738 -28.95 52.58 7.03
C ARG A 738 -28.94 51.20 6.39
N LEU A 739 -29.85 50.33 6.81
CA LEU A 739 -30.12 49.03 6.20
C LEU A 739 -31.57 48.99 5.71
N ALA A 740 -31.91 48.03 4.83
CA ALA A 740 -33.27 47.88 4.31
C ALA A 740 -34.35 47.77 5.39
N SER A 741 -34.02 47.18 6.55
CA SER A 741 -34.90 47.17 7.73
C SER A 741 -34.46 48.20 8.78
N PRO A 742 -35.32 49.18 9.13
CA PRO A 742 -35.06 50.11 10.22
C PRO A 742 -34.90 49.45 11.60
N ASP A 743 -35.60 48.34 11.83
CA ASP A 743 -35.52 47.61 13.10
C ASP A 743 -34.18 46.88 13.23
N VAL A 744 -33.70 46.27 12.14
CA VAL A 744 -32.37 45.65 12.10
C VAL A 744 -31.29 46.72 12.24
N THR A 745 -31.44 47.88 11.58
CA THR A 745 -30.51 49.02 11.70
C THR A 745 -30.28 49.43 13.17
N LYS A 746 -31.34 49.44 13.99
CA LYS A 746 -31.26 49.82 15.41
C LYS A 746 -30.74 48.72 16.33
N SER A 747 -30.80 47.45 15.91
CA SER A 747 -30.68 46.30 16.81
C SER A 747 -29.54 45.35 16.46
N VAL A 748 -29.02 45.40 15.23
CA VAL A 748 -27.86 44.59 14.82
C VAL A 748 -26.65 44.98 15.67
N THR A 749 -25.91 43.99 16.16
CA THR A 749 -24.77 44.18 17.07
C THR A 749 -23.50 43.60 16.47
N LEU A 750 -22.35 43.90 17.08
CA LEU A 750 -21.07 43.30 16.72
C LEU A 750 -21.13 41.76 16.72
N ARG A 751 -21.78 41.15 17.73
CA ARG A 751 -21.98 39.69 17.80
C ARG A 751 -22.68 39.17 16.56
N HIS A 752 -23.77 39.80 16.14
CA HIS A 752 -24.52 39.38 14.94
C HIS A 752 -23.67 39.41 13.65
N LEU A 753 -22.75 40.38 13.54
CA LEU A 753 -21.82 40.44 12.40
C LEU A 753 -20.79 39.29 12.45
N LEU A 754 -20.17 39.07 13.62
CA LEU A 754 -19.16 38.03 13.83
C LEU A 754 -19.74 36.61 13.66
N THR A 755 -21.01 36.42 14.00
CA THR A 755 -21.70 35.13 13.92
C THR A 755 -22.49 34.90 12.64
N HIS A 756 -22.44 35.83 11.67
CA HIS A 756 -23.23 35.73 10.43
C HIS A 756 -24.75 35.56 10.66
N THR A 757 -25.29 36.20 11.69
CA THR A 757 -26.72 36.14 12.04
C THR A 757 -27.44 37.49 11.89
N SER A 758 -26.80 38.45 11.21
CA SER A 758 -27.35 39.79 10.96
C SER A 758 -28.59 39.78 10.05
N GLY A 759 -28.68 38.79 9.16
CA GLY A 759 -29.69 38.71 8.11
C GLY A 759 -29.53 39.72 6.97
N ILE A 760 -28.43 40.49 6.97
CA ILE A 760 -28.06 41.39 5.87
C ILE A 760 -27.61 40.53 4.68
N ASP A 761 -28.00 40.90 3.47
CA ASP A 761 -27.53 40.21 2.27
C ASP A 761 -26.00 40.22 2.16
N GLY A 762 -25.46 39.02 1.97
CA GLY A 762 -24.06 38.70 2.21
C GLY A 762 -23.13 38.94 1.03
N ASP A 763 -23.65 38.95 -0.20
CA ASP A 763 -22.86 38.91 -1.44
C ASP A 763 -23.02 40.18 -2.29
N VAL A 764 -22.88 41.33 -1.63
CA VAL A 764 -22.85 42.64 -2.30
C VAL A 764 -21.40 42.99 -2.63
N PHE A 765 -20.92 42.77 -3.86
CA PHE A 765 -19.53 43.05 -4.24
C PHE A 765 -19.34 44.42 -4.92
N THR A 766 -20.08 45.43 -4.48
CA THR A 766 -20.03 46.77 -5.09
C THR A 766 -18.65 47.42 -4.91
N ASP A 767 -17.97 47.69 -6.02
CA ASP A 767 -16.72 48.46 -6.02
C ASP A 767 -17.01 49.95 -5.78
N THR A 768 -16.56 50.46 -4.64
CA THR A 768 -16.72 51.87 -4.24
C THR A 768 -15.46 52.70 -4.46
N GLY A 769 -14.51 52.15 -5.21
CA GLY A 769 -13.24 52.76 -5.54
C GLY A 769 -12.13 52.43 -4.54
N ARG A 770 -10.93 52.92 -4.85
CA ARG A 770 -9.70 52.58 -4.12
C ARG A 770 -9.35 53.53 -2.98
N GLY A 771 -10.12 54.60 -2.75
CA GLY A 771 -9.84 55.60 -1.72
C GLY A 771 -10.04 55.07 -0.30
N ASP A 772 -9.50 55.78 0.68
CA ASP A 772 -9.65 55.43 2.11
C ASP A 772 -11.09 55.57 2.62
N ASP A 773 -11.97 56.19 1.83
CA ASP A 773 -13.41 56.29 2.07
C ASP A 773 -14.21 55.11 1.46
N CYS A 774 -13.55 54.06 0.96
CA CYS A 774 -14.21 52.94 0.26
C CYS A 774 -15.21 52.20 1.16
N LEU A 775 -14.86 51.90 2.42
CA LEU A 775 -15.77 51.24 3.37
C LEU A 775 -16.91 52.16 3.81
N GLU A 776 -16.67 53.48 3.93
CA GLU A 776 -17.73 54.46 4.19
C GLU A 776 -18.76 54.47 3.06
N LYS A 777 -18.29 54.57 1.82
CA LYS A 777 -19.15 54.50 0.62
C LYS A 777 -19.87 53.16 0.51
N TYR A 778 -19.21 52.06 0.85
CA TYR A 778 -19.80 50.73 0.80
C TYR A 778 -20.94 50.59 1.80
N VAL A 779 -20.74 51.04 3.04
CA VAL A 779 -21.78 51.05 4.08
C VAL A 779 -22.98 51.91 3.67
N ALA A 780 -22.77 53.00 2.93
CA ALA A 780 -23.88 53.81 2.40
C ALA A 780 -24.75 53.06 1.38
N VAL A 781 -24.20 52.10 0.64
CA VAL A 781 -24.93 51.27 -0.34
C VAL A 781 -25.68 50.12 0.32
N LEU A 782 -25.31 49.69 1.53
CA LEU A 782 -25.99 48.59 2.25
C LEU A 782 -27.47 48.89 2.57
N GLY A 783 -27.92 50.14 2.47
CA GLY A 783 -29.35 50.48 2.55
C GLY A 783 -30.20 49.83 1.46
N GLU A 784 -29.59 49.46 0.33
CA GLU A 784 -30.22 48.81 -0.82
C GLU A 784 -30.09 47.27 -0.76
N ALA A 785 -29.27 46.74 0.14
CA ALA A 785 -29.07 45.30 0.30
C ALA A 785 -30.32 44.61 0.86
N GLY A 786 -30.60 43.40 0.39
CA GLY A 786 -31.73 42.61 0.88
C GLY A 786 -31.62 42.23 2.36
N GLN A 787 -32.74 41.84 2.96
CA GLN A 787 -32.79 41.17 4.26
C GLN A 787 -33.16 39.70 4.04
N ASN A 788 -32.20 38.80 4.21
CA ASN A 788 -32.38 37.37 3.92
C ASN A 788 -33.23 36.65 4.97
N HIS A 789 -33.11 37.04 6.24
CA HIS A 789 -33.89 36.49 7.35
C HIS A 789 -33.99 37.50 8.51
N PRO A 790 -34.91 37.34 9.48
CA PRO A 790 -34.94 38.18 10.67
C PRO A 790 -33.63 38.11 11.45
N LEU A 791 -33.27 39.21 12.13
CA LEU A 791 -32.06 39.30 12.95
C LEU A 791 -31.99 38.14 13.97
N GLY A 792 -30.86 37.43 14.02
CA GLY A 792 -30.64 36.33 14.94
C GLY A 792 -31.37 35.03 14.61
N ALA A 793 -32.22 34.99 13.58
CA ALA A 793 -33.08 33.84 13.31
C ALA A 793 -32.31 32.59 12.83
N THR A 794 -31.27 32.77 12.04
CA THR A 794 -30.42 31.69 11.53
C THR A 794 -29.07 32.24 11.08
N PHE A 795 -28.17 31.36 10.65
CA PHE A 795 -26.90 31.69 10.04
C PHE A 795 -27.05 31.88 8.53
N SER A 796 -26.48 32.96 8.00
CA SER A 796 -26.34 33.20 6.57
C SER A 796 -24.99 33.88 6.31
N TYR A 797 -24.12 33.21 5.54
CA TYR A 797 -22.77 33.68 5.27
C TYR A 797 -22.79 35.10 4.68
N CYS A 798 -22.11 36.05 5.33
CA CYS A 798 -22.32 37.49 5.09
C CYS A 798 -21.00 38.27 4.98
N ASN A 799 -20.53 38.52 3.76
CA ASN A 799 -19.35 39.36 3.50
C ASN A 799 -19.63 40.83 3.83
N SER A 800 -20.82 41.33 3.49
CA SER A 800 -21.29 42.68 3.82
C SER A 800 -21.19 43.00 5.32
N GLY A 801 -21.50 42.01 6.17
CA GLY A 801 -21.38 42.16 7.62
C GLY A 801 -19.95 42.37 8.09
N TYR A 802 -18.97 41.73 7.44
CA TYR A 802 -17.55 41.95 7.72
C TYR A 802 -17.02 43.26 7.16
N ALA A 803 -17.49 43.71 6.00
CA ALA A 803 -17.18 45.06 5.50
C ALA A 803 -17.71 46.15 6.46
N LEU A 804 -18.92 45.97 6.99
CA LEU A 804 -19.49 46.84 8.03
C LEU A 804 -18.66 46.79 9.33
N LEU A 805 -18.18 45.60 9.73
CA LEU A 805 -17.27 45.44 10.86
C LEU A 805 -15.95 46.20 10.64
N GLY A 806 -15.37 46.11 9.44
CA GLY A 806 -14.20 46.91 9.08
C GLY A 806 -14.45 48.40 9.24
N ARG A 807 -15.62 48.90 8.82
CA ARG A 807 -15.97 50.30 9.00
C ARG A 807 -16.12 50.69 10.48
N MET A 808 -16.62 49.80 11.33
CA MET A 808 -16.64 50.05 12.78
C MET A 808 -15.22 50.19 13.34
N ILE A 809 -14.28 49.34 12.90
CA ILE A 809 -12.86 49.43 13.28
C ILE A 809 -12.30 50.79 12.85
N GLU A 810 -12.56 51.23 11.63
CA GLU A 810 -12.09 52.56 11.16
C GLU A 810 -12.60 53.70 12.03
N LYS A 811 -13.89 53.65 12.38
CA LYS A 811 -14.54 54.69 13.18
C LYS A 811 -13.94 54.80 14.59
N VAL A 812 -13.68 53.65 15.22
CA VAL A 812 -13.18 53.57 16.60
C VAL A 812 -11.69 53.89 16.67
N THR A 813 -10.91 53.48 15.67
CA THR A 813 -9.46 53.65 15.67
C THR A 813 -9.00 54.96 15.03
N GLY A 814 -9.81 55.56 14.16
CA GLY A 814 -9.41 56.69 13.30
C GLY A 814 -8.43 56.30 12.19
N GLN A 815 -8.19 55.02 11.98
CA GLN A 815 -7.32 54.46 10.94
C GLN A 815 -8.18 53.85 9.82
N THR A 816 -7.60 53.61 8.64
CA THR A 816 -8.24 52.70 7.66
C THR A 816 -8.20 51.27 8.20
N TRP A 817 -9.09 50.39 7.71
CA TRP A 817 -9.06 48.98 8.11
C TRP A 817 -7.69 48.33 7.82
N ASP A 818 -7.10 48.64 6.67
CA ASP A 818 -5.77 48.15 6.27
C ASP A 818 -4.70 48.53 7.30
N GLN A 819 -4.69 49.81 7.70
CA GLN A 819 -3.73 50.32 8.67
C GLN A 819 -3.96 49.74 10.08
N ALA A 820 -5.23 49.62 10.50
CA ALA A 820 -5.57 49.01 11.79
C ALA A 820 -5.17 47.54 11.86
N LEU A 821 -5.39 46.77 10.78
CA LEU A 821 -4.95 45.39 10.66
C LEU A 821 -3.42 45.29 10.78
N ARG A 822 -2.70 46.14 10.04
CA ARG A 822 -1.24 46.17 10.06
C ARG A 822 -0.67 46.52 11.43
N ASP A 823 -1.13 47.61 12.03
CA ASP A 823 -0.56 48.12 13.28
C ASP A 823 -0.93 47.28 14.50
N ARG A 824 -2.15 46.71 14.53
CA ARG A 824 -2.67 45.98 15.70
C ARG A 824 -2.47 44.48 15.62
N LEU A 825 -2.24 43.93 14.42
CA LEU A 825 -2.10 42.49 14.23
C LEU A 825 -0.79 42.11 13.52
N SER A 826 -0.54 42.61 12.30
CA SER A 826 0.63 42.18 11.52
C SER A 826 1.96 42.55 12.17
N ILE A 827 2.16 43.80 12.57
CA ILE A 827 3.41 44.27 13.20
C ILE A 827 3.66 43.56 14.53
N PRO A 828 2.69 43.47 15.48
CA PRO A 828 2.89 42.75 16.73
C PRO A 828 3.16 41.24 16.58
N LEU A 829 2.67 40.63 15.50
CA LEU A 829 2.96 39.22 15.18
C LEU A 829 4.26 39.04 14.38
N GLY A 830 4.93 40.12 13.96
CA GLY A 830 6.14 40.07 13.14
C GLY A 830 5.88 39.62 11.70
N LEU A 831 4.67 39.83 11.17
CA LEU A 831 4.29 39.44 9.81
C LEU A 831 4.82 40.47 8.82
N THR A 832 5.79 40.06 8.02
CA THR A 832 6.53 40.89 7.06
C THR A 832 6.10 40.65 5.60
N HIS A 833 5.43 39.53 5.34
CA HIS A 833 4.94 39.09 4.03
C HIS A 833 3.41 39.01 4.03
N THR A 834 2.75 39.87 4.81
CA THR A 834 1.30 39.99 4.85
C THR A 834 0.87 41.38 4.44
N VAL A 835 0.04 41.46 3.41
CA VAL A 835 -0.40 42.71 2.78
C VAL A 835 -1.89 42.68 2.48
N THR A 836 -2.51 43.84 2.24
CA THR A 836 -3.93 43.93 1.86
C THR A 836 -4.15 44.60 0.51
N MET A 837 -3.12 45.24 -0.05
CA MET A 837 -3.22 46.01 -1.29
C MET A 837 -2.36 45.43 -2.43
N PRO A 838 -2.81 45.52 -3.70
CA PRO A 838 -2.04 45.01 -4.84
C PRO A 838 -0.66 45.64 -5.01
N GLU A 839 -0.52 46.94 -4.78
CA GLU A 839 0.75 47.66 -4.85
C GLU A 839 1.77 47.18 -3.83
N GLU A 840 1.33 46.66 -2.68
CA GLU A 840 2.20 46.07 -1.67
C GLU A 840 2.62 44.66 -2.09
N ALA A 841 1.69 43.88 -2.65
CA ALA A 841 1.99 42.53 -3.14
C ALA A 841 3.00 42.52 -4.31
N LEU A 842 3.05 43.59 -5.11
CA LEU A 842 4.06 43.76 -6.18
C LEU A 842 5.50 43.81 -5.67
N LEU A 843 5.72 44.04 -4.38
CA LEU A 843 7.05 44.01 -3.76
C LEU A 843 7.55 42.58 -3.51
N PHE A 844 6.71 41.57 -3.76
CA PHE A 844 6.96 40.15 -3.49
C PHE A 844 6.60 39.26 -4.70
N SER A 845 6.97 37.99 -4.63
CA SER A 845 6.53 36.96 -5.57
C SER A 845 5.08 36.57 -5.24
N ALA A 846 4.11 37.16 -5.94
CA ALA A 846 2.68 36.92 -5.68
C ALA A 846 2.04 35.98 -6.73
N ALA A 847 1.25 35.04 -6.24
CA ALA A 847 0.48 34.11 -7.07
C ALA A 847 -0.67 34.84 -7.79
N VAL A 848 -0.88 34.51 -9.07
CA VAL A 848 -2.09 34.88 -9.81
C VAL A 848 -3.04 33.68 -9.77
N GLY A 849 -4.34 33.92 -9.59
CA GLY A 849 -5.31 32.84 -9.63
C GLY A 849 -5.50 32.29 -11.05
N HIS A 850 -5.93 31.04 -11.16
CA HIS A 850 -6.20 30.39 -12.44
C HIS A 850 -7.62 29.85 -12.50
N GLU A 851 -8.20 29.92 -13.70
CA GLU A 851 -9.52 29.37 -14.01
C GLU A 851 -9.38 28.41 -15.19
N GLU A 852 -10.22 27.38 -15.21
CA GLU A 852 -10.25 26.43 -16.33
C GLU A 852 -11.04 27.02 -17.50
N ARG A 853 -10.41 27.01 -18.69
CA ARG A 853 -11.04 27.47 -19.93
C ARG A 853 -10.53 26.67 -21.11
N ASP A 854 -11.45 26.14 -21.92
CA ASP A 854 -11.15 25.36 -23.11
C ASP A 854 -10.21 24.16 -22.86
N GLY A 855 -10.34 23.51 -21.69
CA GLY A 855 -9.53 22.34 -21.29
C GLY A 855 -8.11 22.66 -20.82
N GLY A 856 -7.81 23.93 -20.50
CA GLY A 856 -6.54 24.34 -19.91
C GLY A 856 -6.70 25.44 -18.87
N LEU A 857 -5.69 25.56 -18.00
CA LEU A 857 -5.67 26.60 -16.96
C LEU A 857 -5.16 27.92 -17.56
N VAL A 858 -5.94 28.99 -17.36
CA VAL A 858 -5.56 30.35 -17.76
C VAL A 858 -5.59 31.29 -16.55
N PRO A 859 -4.70 32.30 -16.48
CA PRO A 859 -4.76 33.27 -15.39
C PRO A 859 -6.11 34.01 -15.34
N ALA A 860 -6.63 34.18 -14.13
CA ALA A 860 -7.86 34.89 -13.86
C ALA A 860 -7.79 36.34 -14.42
N PRO A 861 -8.90 36.88 -14.95
CA PRO A 861 -8.91 38.17 -15.64
C PRO A 861 -8.72 39.37 -14.70
N ALA A 862 -8.91 39.18 -13.40
CA ALA A 862 -8.64 40.15 -12.36
C ALA A 862 -7.95 39.45 -11.18
N TRP A 863 -7.05 40.17 -10.51
CA TRP A 863 -6.24 39.58 -9.44
C TRP A 863 -6.97 39.59 -8.10
N MET A 864 -7.58 40.70 -7.71
CA MET A 864 -8.09 40.92 -6.36
C MET A 864 -9.55 41.40 -6.38
N LEU A 865 -10.31 41.07 -5.32
CA LEU A 865 -11.67 41.60 -5.11
C LEU A 865 -11.64 43.12 -4.83
N PRO A 866 -12.78 43.83 -4.95
CA PRO A 866 -12.84 45.25 -4.62
C PRO A 866 -12.40 45.57 -3.19
N ARG A 867 -11.70 46.71 -2.99
CA ARG A 867 -11.20 47.17 -1.66
C ARG A 867 -12.32 47.28 -0.62
N SER A 868 -13.55 47.57 -1.05
CA SER A 868 -14.74 47.60 -0.20
C SER A 868 -15.08 46.27 0.51
N ILE A 869 -14.56 45.15 0.01
CA ILE A 869 -14.70 43.81 0.62
C ILE A 869 -13.41 43.40 1.35
N GLY A 870 -12.44 44.31 1.49
CA GLY A 870 -11.19 44.19 2.25
C GLY A 870 -11.32 43.34 3.52
N PRO A 871 -12.13 43.79 4.49
CA PRO A 871 -12.34 43.11 5.78
C PRO A 871 -12.84 41.66 5.70
N ALA A 872 -13.35 41.23 4.54
CA ALA A 872 -13.90 39.91 4.35
C ALA A 872 -13.02 39.01 3.46
N GLY A 873 -12.00 39.51 2.76
CA GLY A 873 -11.32 38.69 1.75
C GLY A 873 -10.00 39.16 1.14
N LEU A 874 -9.37 40.26 1.56
CA LEU A 874 -8.20 40.82 0.83
C LEU A 874 -6.82 40.58 1.44
N VAL A 875 -6.72 39.88 2.57
CA VAL A 875 -5.40 39.54 3.09
C VAL A 875 -4.67 38.62 2.11
N THR A 876 -3.43 38.97 1.82
CA THR A 876 -2.51 38.17 1.00
C THR A 876 -1.29 37.88 1.87
N SER A 877 -0.90 36.61 1.96
CA SER A 877 0.09 36.15 2.94
C SER A 877 0.85 34.92 2.43
N THR A 878 1.95 34.57 3.09
CA THR A 878 2.58 33.25 2.99
C THR A 878 1.90 32.25 3.93
N VAL A 879 2.14 30.96 3.68
CA VAL A 879 1.62 29.89 4.55
C VAL A 879 2.18 29.95 5.98
N ALA A 880 3.46 30.33 6.14
CA ALA A 880 4.09 30.50 7.45
C ALA A 880 3.42 31.61 8.27
N GLU A 881 3.10 32.75 7.65
CA GLU A 881 2.48 33.88 8.37
C GLU A 881 1.00 33.63 8.69
N VAL A 882 0.29 32.87 7.87
CA VAL A 882 -1.05 32.34 8.23
C VAL A 882 -0.96 31.44 9.46
N LEU A 883 0.07 30.60 9.56
CA LEU A 883 0.27 29.74 10.73
C LEU A 883 0.75 30.51 11.96
N ALA A 884 1.54 31.58 11.79
CA ALA A 884 1.88 32.50 12.88
C ALA A 884 0.63 33.21 13.43
N PHE A 885 -0.33 33.56 12.57
CA PHE A 885 -1.65 34.01 13.01
C PHE A 885 -2.43 32.89 13.73
N ALA A 886 -2.45 31.66 13.21
CA ALA A 886 -3.12 30.54 13.88
C ALA A 886 -2.53 30.24 15.28
N ARG A 887 -1.20 30.37 15.42
CA ARG A 887 -0.49 30.25 16.70
C ARG A 887 -1.03 31.18 17.77
N LEU A 888 -1.39 32.42 17.40
CA LEU A 888 -1.98 33.39 18.33
C LEU A 888 -3.18 32.78 19.06
N HIS A 889 -4.06 32.10 18.32
CA HIS A 889 -5.26 31.46 18.86
C HIS A 889 -4.93 30.17 19.64
N LEU A 890 -3.97 29.37 19.17
CA LEU A 890 -3.48 28.18 19.88
C LEU A 890 -2.87 28.50 21.26
N THR A 891 -2.32 29.70 21.41
CA THR A 891 -1.62 30.14 22.64
C THR A 891 -2.43 31.14 23.47
N GLY A 892 -3.75 31.23 23.23
CA GLY A 892 -4.65 32.06 24.04
C GLY A 892 -4.37 33.56 23.92
N GLY A 893 -4.01 34.02 22.73
CA GLY A 893 -3.81 35.43 22.40
C GLY A 893 -2.37 35.94 22.53
N LEU A 894 -1.38 35.05 22.55
CA LEU A 894 0.05 35.41 22.61
C LEU A 894 0.76 35.27 21.26
N ALA A 895 1.50 36.29 20.88
CA ALA A 895 2.48 36.23 19.80
C ALA A 895 3.68 35.34 20.19
N ALA A 896 4.54 35.03 19.22
CA ALA A 896 5.72 34.19 19.45
C ALA A 896 6.74 34.81 20.42
N ASP A 897 6.85 36.14 20.43
CA ASP A 897 7.71 36.91 21.33
C ASP A 897 7.11 37.15 22.72
N GLY A 898 5.89 36.66 22.97
CA GLY A 898 5.14 36.86 24.21
C GLY A 898 4.27 38.11 24.25
N THR A 899 4.22 38.91 23.18
CA THR A 899 3.31 40.06 23.06
C THR A 899 1.86 39.58 23.13
N ARG A 900 1.04 40.18 24.00
CA ARG A 900 -0.38 39.86 24.12
C ARG A 900 -1.20 40.73 23.17
N ILE A 901 -1.88 40.08 22.23
CA ILE A 901 -2.77 40.74 21.26
C ILE A 901 -4.24 40.53 21.64
N LEU A 902 -4.58 39.34 22.16
CA LEU A 902 -5.89 39.03 22.72
C LEU A 902 -5.76 38.59 24.17
N SER A 903 -6.77 38.91 24.98
CA SER A 903 -6.97 38.25 26.26
C SER A 903 -7.26 36.76 26.02
N ALA A 904 -6.90 35.91 26.99
CA ALA A 904 -7.20 34.49 26.91
C ALA A 904 -8.72 34.23 26.87
N GLU A 905 -9.51 35.10 27.51
CA GLU A 905 -10.97 35.07 27.47
C GLU A 905 -11.50 35.35 26.06
N SER A 906 -11.03 36.41 25.40
CA SER A 906 -11.44 36.76 24.04
C SER A 906 -11.01 35.70 23.03
N ALA A 907 -9.79 35.17 23.12
CA ALA A 907 -9.34 34.07 22.28
C ALA A 907 -10.24 32.81 22.44
N ALA A 908 -10.59 32.45 23.68
CA ALA A 908 -11.50 31.34 23.94
C ALA A 908 -12.92 31.62 23.41
N ALA A 909 -13.44 32.83 23.63
CA ALA A 909 -14.76 33.27 23.16
C ALA A 909 -14.88 33.21 21.64
N MET A 910 -13.82 33.55 20.90
CA MET A 910 -13.78 33.45 19.45
C MET A 910 -14.01 32.04 18.92
N THR A 911 -13.56 31.03 19.66
CA THR A 911 -13.69 29.62 19.28
C THR A 911 -14.91 28.93 19.89
N ALA A 912 -15.59 29.57 20.85
CA ALA A 912 -16.76 29.02 21.54
C ALA A 912 -17.97 28.92 20.61
N HIS A 913 -18.90 28.02 20.90
CA HIS A 913 -20.12 27.84 20.11
C HIS A 913 -21.00 29.08 20.24
N GLN A 914 -21.44 29.64 19.11
CA GLN A 914 -22.37 30.77 19.09
C GLN A 914 -23.66 30.44 18.34
N THR A 915 -23.57 29.77 17.18
CA THR A 915 -24.73 29.40 16.38
C THR A 915 -24.47 28.14 15.57
N ASP A 916 -25.54 27.42 15.23
CA ASP A 916 -25.49 26.22 14.40
C ASP A 916 -25.55 26.58 12.91
N LEU A 917 -24.82 25.83 12.09
CA LEU A 917 -24.95 25.95 10.64
C LEU A 917 -26.16 25.12 10.17
N PRO A 918 -27.02 25.67 9.27
CA PRO A 918 -28.15 24.94 8.70
C PRO A 918 -27.73 23.67 7.96
N ASP A 919 -26.57 23.71 7.29
CA ASP A 919 -25.95 22.58 6.62
C ASP A 919 -24.60 22.25 7.27
N LYS A 920 -24.57 21.11 7.97
CA LYS A 920 -23.41 20.65 8.73
C LYS A 920 -22.31 20.02 7.89
N TYR A 921 -22.56 19.75 6.60
CA TYR A 921 -21.66 18.99 5.74
C TYR A 921 -20.89 19.87 4.75
N VAL A 922 -21.30 21.13 4.55
CA VAL A 922 -20.72 22.01 3.52
C VAL A 922 -19.58 22.89 4.06
N LEU A 923 -19.75 23.47 5.24
CA LEU A 923 -18.78 24.43 5.81
C LEU A 923 -18.25 23.99 7.18
N GLY A 924 -19.11 23.46 8.05
CA GLY A 924 -18.78 23.05 9.41
C GLY A 924 -20.07 22.78 10.20
N ASP A 925 -19.96 22.31 11.45
CA ASP A 925 -21.14 22.00 12.25
C ASP A 925 -21.75 23.22 12.96
N SER A 926 -20.92 24.23 13.23
CA SER A 926 -21.29 25.42 13.98
C SER A 926 -20.28 26.56 13.79
N TRP A 927 -20.62 27.74 14.31
CA TRP A 927 -19.83 28.97 14.15
C TRP A 927 -19.50 29.61 15.52
N GLY A 928 -18.30 30.17 15.63
CA GLY A 928 -17.82 30.95 16.78
C GLY A 928 -17.87 32.46 16.54
N LEU A 929 -17.06 33.27 17.23
CA LEU A 929 -16.90 34.69 16.85
C LEU A 929 -15.81 34.78 15.77
N GLY A 930 -16.21 34.44 14.55
CA GLY A 930 -15.37 34.48 13.34
C GLY A 930 -14.74 33.15 12.92
N TRP A 931 -14.69 32.14 13.78
CA TRP A 931 -14.19 30.81 13.45
C TRP A 931 -15.30 29.85 13.01
N ILE A 932 -15.05 29.04 11.98
CA ILE A 932 -15.84 27.84 11.72
C ILE A 932 -15.41 26.77 12.72
N ARG A 933 -16.38 26.01 13.24
CA ARG A 933 -16.16 24.86 14.13
C ARG A 933 -16.55 23.57 13.42
N PHE A 934 -15.73 22.54 13.60
CA PHE A 934 -15.94 21.23 13.02
C PHE A 934 -15.72 20.14 14.08
N GLY A 935 -16.23 18.94 13.81
CA GLY A 935 -15.89 17.72 14.54
C GLY A 935 -15.09 16.78 13.64
N TRP A 936 -13.98 16.23 14.14
CA TRP A 936 -13.18 15.24 13.42
C TRP A 936 -12.67 14.17 14.38
N ASP A 937 -13.06 12.92 14.14
CA ASP A 937 -12.66 11.75 14.93
C ASP A 937 -12.81 11.94 16.45
N GLY A 938 -13.93 12.54 16.87
CA GLY A 938 -14.20 12.86 18.29
C GLY A 938 -13.52 14.12 18.83
N HIS A 939 -12.66 14.78 18.05
CA HIS A 939 -11.97 16.01 18.44
C HIS A 939 -12.67 17.27 17.91
N ARG A 940 -12.58 18.35 18.69
CA ARG A 940 -13.04 19.68 18.29
C ARG A 940 -11.93 20.40 17.55
N LEU A 941 -12.22 20.85 16.33
CA LEU A 941 -11.31 21.70 15.56
C LEU A 941 -12.00 22.99 15.13
N ILE A 942 -11.19 24.00 14.87
CA ILE A 942 -11.63 25.26 14.26
C ILE A 942 -10.88 25.46 12.95
N GLY A 943 -11.40 26.31 12.09
CA GLY A 943 -10.76 26.60 10.83
C GLY A 943 -11.50 27.65 10.04
N HIS A 944 -10.96 27.96 8.86
CA HIS A 944 -11.66 28.77 7.88
C HIS A 944 -11.12 28.45 6.47
N ASP A 945 -12.01 28.46 5.48
CA ASP A 945 -11.66 28.31 4.06
C ASP A 945 -11.83 29.64 3.33
N GLY A 946 -11.00 29.92 2.35
CA GLY A 946 -10.99 31.19 1.64
C GLY A 946 -10.89 30.99 0.15
N ASN A 947 -11.85 31.53 -0.59
CA ASN A 947 -11.81 31.54 -2.05
C ASN A 947 -11.75 32.99 -2.54
N THR A 948 -10.96 33.22 -3.58
CA THR A 948 -10.93 34.48 -4.35
C THR A 948 -10.96 34.16 -5.84
N LEU A 949 -10.54 35.09 -6.69
CA LEU A 949 -10.53 34.93 -8.15
C LEU A 949 -9.43 33.94 -8.55
N GLY A 950 -9.80 32.66 -8.67
CA GLY A 950 -8.90 31.58 -9.08
C GLY A 950 -7.87 31.16 -8.02
N GLN A 951 -8.06 31.50 -6.75
CA GLN A 951 -7.23 31.02 -5.63
C GLN A 951 -8.09 30.45 -4.51
N ALA A 952 -7.59 29.43 -3.83
CA ALA A 952 -8.21 28.79 -2.68
C ALA A 952 -7.20 28.59 -1.55
N ALA A 953 -7.67 28.80 -0.32
CA ALA A 953 -6.89 28.67 0.90
C ALA A 953 -7.69 27.92 1.96
N PHE A 954 -7.00 27.07 2.73
CA PHE A 954 -7.60 26.25 3.78
C PHE A 954 -6.76 26.40 5.04
N LEU A 955 -7.42 26.64 6.18
CA LEU A 955 -6.78 26.66 7.49
C LEU A 955 -7.55 25.77 8.45
N ARG A 956 -6.83 24.84 9.10
CA ARG A 956 -7.35 23.98 10.17
C ARG A 956 -6.47 24.13 11.40
N VAL A 957 -7.10 24.31 12.55
CA VAL A 957 -6.44 24.47 13.85
C VAL A 957 -7.04 23.47 14.82
N LEU A 958 -6.16 22.72 15.47
CA LEU A 958 -6.45 21.62 16.38
C LEU A 958 -5.90 21.98 17.76
N PRO A 959 -6.69 22.67 18.61
CA PRO A 959 -6.19 23.21 19.88
C PRO A 959 -5.68 22.15 20.86
N GLU A 960 -6.38 21.02 21.00
CA GLU A 960 -5.97 19.92 21.90
C GLU A 960 -4.60 19.34 21.50
N GLN A 961 -4.29 19.41 20.20
CA GLN A 961 -3.06 18.92 19.61
C GLN A 961 -2.01 20.02 19.46
N GLY A 962 -2.30 21.28 19.78
CA GLY A 962 -1.39 22.39 19.52
C GLY A 962 -0.89 22.42 18.08
N LEU A 963 -1.75 22.07 17.12
CA LEU A 963 -1.40 21.87 15.71
C LEU A 963 -2.22 22.81 14.84
N ALA A 964 -1.60 23.40 13.83
CA ALA A 964 -2.28 24.14 12.76
C ALA A 964 -1.71 23.71 11.40
N VAL A 965 -2.60 23.60 10.41
CA VAL A 965 -2.26 23.23 9.04
C VAL A 965 -2.90 24.23 8.10
N ALA A 966 -2.12 24.74 7.15
CA ALA A 966 -2.58 25.69 6.14
C ALA A 966 -2.15 25.24 4.74
N LEU A 967 -3.07 25.33 3.77
CA LEU A 967 -2.83 25.03 2.36
C LEU A 967 -3.28 26.23 1.53
N LEU A 968 -2.38 26.79 0.72
CA LEU A 968 -2.64 27.92 -0.16
C LEU A 968 -2.41 27.48 -1.61
N THR A 969 -3.36 27.76 -2.50
CA THR A 969 -3.34 27.28 -3.89
C THR A 969 -3.80 28.37 -4.86
N ASN A 970 -3.39 28.27 -6.12
CA ASN A 970 -3.76 29.25 -7.15
C ASN A 970 -4.52 28.65 -8.35
N GLY A 971 -5.33 27.61 -8.13
CA GLY A 971 -6.22 27.04 -9.15
C GLY A 971 -6.45 25.54 -8.99
N GLY A 972 -6.96 24.89 -10.03
CA GLY A 972 -7.17 23.45 -10.07
C GLY A 972 -8.27 22.94 -9.14
N GLN A 973 -8.28 21.62 -8.90
CA GLN A 973 -9.21 20.95 -7.97
C GLN A 973 -8.69 20.98 -6.53
N ALA A 974 -8.41 22.19 -6.03
CA ALA A 974 -7.72 22.41 -4.75
C ALA A 974 -8.44 21.85 -3.51
N ARG A 975 -9.71 21.44 -3.60
CA ARG A 975 -10.43 20.78 -2.49
C ARG A 975 -10.08 19.31 -2.33
N ASP A 976 -9.63 18.66 -3.40
CA ASP A 976 -9.25 17.24 -3.42
C ASP A 976 -7.75 17.04 -3.11
N LEU A 977 -6.98 18.13 -3.11
CA LEU A 977 -5.57 18.25 -2.68
C LEU A 977 -5.47 18.22 -1.14
#